data_AF-A0A6I4U9I5-F1
#
_entry.id   AF-A0A6I4U9I5-F1
#
_cell.length_a   1.000
_cell.length_b   1.000
_cell.length_c   1.000
_cell.angle_alpha   90.00
_cell.angle_beta   90.00
_cell.angle_gamma   90.00
#
_symmetry.space_group_name_H-M   'P 1'
#
loop_
_entity.id
_entity.type
_entity.pdbx_description
1 polymer ?
#
loop_
_entity_poly.entity_id
_entity_poly.type
_entity_poly.pdbx_seq_one_letter_code
_entity_poly.pdbx_strand_id
1 'polypeptide(L)'
;MTEKPSYAILRIGKIKSLATLDAVEWHNTRQIPAGTVEGLPPPEDLAEMSGTYRERFARVLAETGATWEQGKILAVEVLVTASPEWWEKAALNEKKEWWKAQLRFANDLFGPGLIAFTPHVDESTPHAQFVGLPLYRDIKRKPGPKPKTAEAIQRRAEEEARSAKIWRLSHDRVFGGSAERLADLQTTYHGYVKHLGLARGRDTVGVGIKHTTLKHYKKLLTQMDRDLAREAAEQQEERQVLDHYDAELREKYNRFHEDRLDLFRQEEEFRIKRDALDARQDELNIRESKLEARVKLFEERERELEESVLALRAEALVEAEARALADQRRIEADRERLEKRDQQAQLREGELATREKAADVKDEALREEGARQMTIAMQLQVVSGFFTGRLSGRWDPRSQRPHVITGELSKDDKEALSQPWPEWLKLTVRRAAQMAAARSAIAGKVRRIVASLRRRRKEARSASIAAENRITQAAAKEASAARLIAMAQENEAAMVEAATAAVSRISNAREELKLAEGARDVALSDEAEAKRSREKVEGEMTLLRDELPALRTERSDIAASVETLRKERETLENEIRHQRSEGKRLEEGRRQLERDQNIHAEATARADRSRQLVEDLFADKVALELDGDALRIDPGPAAPQRDPARIARTDLEPWVMSIADQHRSLLLALGRTEEVEEWLKKTRASLEARYPERAEELRKDQAEETKELDRRLFRQPSGVDGVGM
;
A
#
# COMPACT_ATOMS: atom_id res chain seq x y z
N MET A 1 7.69 16.28 -47.39
CA MET A 1 8.98 16.74 -47.95
C MET A 1 9.00 16.44 -49.44
N THR A 2 9.24 17.41 -50.30
CA THR A 2 9.50 17.16 -51.73
C THR A 2 10.91 16.60 -51.87
N GLU A 3 11.08 15.45 -52.56
CA GLU A 3 12.43 14.93 -52.83
C GLU A 3 13.23 15.97 -53.61
N LYS A 4 14.48 16.23 -53.17
CA LYS A 4 15.38 17.12 -53.91
C LYS A 4 15.74 16.45 -55.24
N PRO A 5 15.67 17.16 -56.38
CA PRO A 5 16.03 16.58 -57.66
C PRO A 5 17.53 16.32 -57.74
N SER A 6 17.92 15.19 -58.32
CA SER A 6 19.33 14.89 -58.59
C SER A 6 19.85 15.71 -59.77
N TYR A 7 21.06 16.23 -59.66
CA TYR A 7 21.62 17.21 -60.59
C TYR A 7 22.66 16.62 -61.53
N ALA A 8 22.66 17.11 -62.76
CA ALA A 8 23.79 17.00 -63.68
C ALA A 8 24.89 17.99 -63.26
N ILE A 9 26.08 17.48 -62.95
CA ILE A 9 27.21 18.27 -62.44
C ILE A 9 28.29 18.34 -63.52
N LEU A 10 28.69 19.56 -63.88
CA LEU A 10 29.83 19.85 -64.77
C LEU A 10 30.70 20.95 -64.17
N ARG A 11 32.01 20.73 -64.22
CA ARG A 11 33.06 21.68 -63.81
C ARG A 11 34.20 21.65 -64.83
N ILE A 12 34.80 22.81 -65.10
CA ILE A 12 36.02 22.91 -65.93
C ILE A 12 37.24 23.39 -65.11
N GLY A 13 38.41 22.85 -65.43
CA GLY A 13 39.73 23.23 -64.92
C GLY A 13 40.62 23.79 -66.04
N LYS A 14 41.30 24.91 -65.81
CA LYS A 14 42.12 25.59 -66.82
C LYS A 14 43.59 25.17 -66.71
N ILE A 15 44.11 24.45 -67.70
CA ILE A 15 45.51 23.99 -67.74
C ILE A 15 46.37 25.04 -68.47
N LYS A 16 47.34 25.64 -67.77
CA LYS A 16 48.18 26.75 -68.28
C LYS A 16 49.64 26.38 -68.56
N SER A 17 50.09 25.21 -68.12
CA SER A 17 51.48 24.76 -68.28
C SER A 17 51.55 23.26 -68.53
N LEU A 18 52.59 22.79 -69.20
CA LEU A 18 52.82 21.36 -69.42
C LEU A 18 52.99 20.60 -68.10
N ALA A 19 53.64 21.19 -67.09
CA ALA A 19 53.74 20.59 -65.75
C ALA A 19 52.36 20.39 -65.08
N THR A 20 51.40 21.28 -65.34
CA THR A 20 50.00 21.09 -64.90
C THR A 20 49.31 19.99 -65.71
N LEU A 21 49.64 19.83 -67.00
CA LEU A 21 49.11 18.76 -67.84
C LEU A 21 49.61 17.38 -67.38
N ASP A 22 50.91 17.24 -67.11
CA ASP A 22 51.47 15.98 -66.60
C ASP A 22 50.89 15.64 -65.21
N ALA A 23 50.68 16.64 -64.34
CA ALA A 23 50.07 16.40 -63.02
C ALA A 23 48.60 15.93 -63.10
N VAL A 24 47.84 16.39 -64.11
CA VAL A 24 46.50 15.88 -64.41
C VAL A 24 46.56 14.47 -64.98
N GLU A 25 47.51 14.18 -65.88
CA GLU A 25 47.76 12.81 -66.38
C GLU A 25 48.05 11.84 -65.22
N TRP A 26 48.95 12.21 -64.31
CA TRP A 26 49.34 11.38 -63.17
C TRP A 26 48.19 11.12 -62.19
N HIS A 27 47.28 12.08 -62.02
CA HIS A 27 46.08 11.92 -61.22
C HIS A 27 45.09 10.96 -61.89
N ASN A 28 44.81 11.17 -63.17
CA ASN A 28 43.75 10.45 -63.89
C ASN A 28 44.17 9.00 -64.19
N THR A 29 45.45 8.78 -64.51
CA THR A 29 46.03 7.45 -64.73
C THR A 29 46.55 6.78 -63.46
N ARG A 30 46.30 7.37 -62.28
CA ARG A 30 46.70 6.85 -60.94
C ARG A 30 48.20 6.58 -60.77
N GLN A 31 49.06 7.28 -61.51
CA GLN A 31 50.51 7.31 -61.22
C GLN A 31 50.79 7.98 -59.86
N ILE A 32 49.85 8.78 -59.35
CA ILE A 32 49.81 9.26 -57.97
C ILE A 32 48.49 8.80 -57.32
N PRO A 33 48.50 8.19 -56.11
CA PRO A 33 47.28 7.73 -55.45
C PRO A 33 46.41 8.91 -54.99
N ALA A 34 45.10 8.84 -55.27
CA ALA A 34 44.17 9.95 -55.06
C ALA A 34 42.79 9.48 -54.56
N GLY A 35 42.67 9.23 -53.25
CA GLY A 35 41.37 8.98 -52.60
C GLY A 35 40.63 7.71 -53.03
N THR A 36 41.33 6.79 -53.70
CA THR A 36 40.84 5.52 -54.23
C THR A 36 40.23 4.61 -53.14
N VAL A 37 39.11 3.97 -53.48
CA VAL A 37 38.44 2.92 -52.70
C VAL A 37 39.13 1.59 -52.97
N GLU A 38 39.48 0.86 -51.90
CA GLU A 38 40.21 -0.40 -51.99
C GLU A 38 39.40 -1.48 -52.74
N GLY A 39 40.09 -2.24 -53.61
CA GLY A 39 39.50 -3.35 -54.37
C GLY A 39 38.84 -2.98 -55.70
N LEU A 40 38.77 -1.70 -56.08
CA LEU A 40 38.24 -1.27 -57.39
C LEU A 40 39.36 -1.16 -58.45
N PRO A 41 39.06 -1.42 -59.74
CA PRO A 41 40.05 -1.33 -60.81
C PRO A 41 40.49 0.12 -61.04
N PRO A 42 41.76 0.36 -61.41
CA PRO A 42 42.21 1.71 -61.76
C PRO A 42 41.48 2.23 -63.02
N PRO A 43 41.31 3.56 -63.16
CA PRO A 43 40.76 4.16 -64.37
C PRO A 43 41.54 3.81 -65.64
N GLU A 44 40.81 3.55 -66.72
CA GLU A 44 41.36 3.39 -68.07
C GLU A 44 41.11 4.66 -68.89
N ASP A 45 42.09 5.08 -69.70
CA ASP A 45 41.93 6.20 -70.62
C ASP A 45 41.41 5.70 -71.97
N LEU A 46 40.18 6.09 -72.29
CA LEU A 46 39.43 5.62 -73.47
C LEU A 46 39.58 6.54 -74.70
N ALA A 47 40.50 7.50 -74.67
CA ALA A 47 40.81 8.30 -75.85
C ALA A 47 41.59 7.47 -76.90
N GLU A 48 41.28 7.67 -78.18
CA GLU A 48 41.88 6.93 -79.31
C GLU A 48 43.38 7.26 -79.55
N MET A 49 43.97 8.13 -78.73
CA MET A 49 45.34 8.60 -78.89
C MET A 49 46.31 7.84 -77.96
N SER A 50 47.43 7.37 -78.51
CA SER A 50 48.53 6.74 -77.75
C SER A 50 49.58 7.74 -77.24
N GLY A 51 50.24 7.40 -76.13
CA GLY A 51 51.32 8.19 -75.50
C GLY A 51 50.85 9.02 -74.31
N THR A 52 51.76 9.80 -73.73
CA THR A 52 51.49 10.75 -72.64
C THR A 52 50.61 11.92 -73.11
N TYR A 53 49.92 12.61 -72.19
CA TYR A 53 49.08 13.77 -72.54
C TYR A 53 49.90 14.88 -73.21
N ARG A 54 51.17 15.02 -72.83
CA ARG A 54 52.12 15.96 -73.44
C ARG A 54 52.43 15.61 -74.90
N GLU A 55 52.65 14.34 -75.22
CA GLU A 55 52.88 13.87 -76.60
C GLU A 55 51.62 14.02 -77.45
N ARG A 56 50.45 13.71 -76.89
CA ARG A 56 49.15 13.91 -77.55
C ARG A 56 48.88 15.38 -77.83
N PHE A 57 49.13 16.27 -76.87
CA PHE A 57 49.05 17.73 -77.06
C PHE A 57 49.94 18.19 -78.23
N ALA A 58 51.20 17.74 -78.28
CA ALA A 58 52.11 18.08 -79.38
C ALA A 58 51.62 17.54 -80.73
N ARG A 59 51.06 16.32 -80.76
CA ARG A 59 50.47 15.71 -81.96
C ARG A 59 49.29 16.51 -82.49
N VAL A 60 48.34 16.90 -81.63
CA VAL A 60 47.19 17.72 -82.04
C VAL A 60 47.63 19.07 -82.61
N LEU A 61 48.64 19.74 -82.03
CA LEU A 61 49.16 20.99 -82.60
C LEU A 61 49.80 20.78 -83.98
N ALA A 62 50.54 19.68 -84.18
CA ALA A 62 51.16 19.34 -85.46
C ALA A 62 50.12 19.02 -86.55
N GLU A 63 49.10 18.22 -86.23
CA GLU A 63 48.04 17.81 -87.16
C GLU A 63 47.07 18.95 -87.52
N THR A 64 46.77 19.84 -86.56
CA THR A 64 45.84 20.96 -86.78
C THR A 64 46.51 22.23 -87.29
N GLY A 65 47.83 22.34 -87.14
CA GLY A 65 48.60 23.56 -87.42
C GLY A 65 48.34 24.71 -86.43
N ALA A 66 47.68 24.42 -85.30
CA ALA A 66 47.44 25.40 -84.25
C ALA A 66 48.73 25.70 -83.45
N THR A 67 48.86 26.92 -82.95
CA THR A 67 50.00 27.36 -82.14
C THR A 67 49.57 27.72 -80.73
N TRP A 68 50.36 27.33 -79.72
CA TRP A 68 50.19 27.74 -78.33
C TRP A 68 51.28 28.74 -77.92
N GLU A 69 50.91 29.75 -77.13
CA GLU A 69 51.81 30.73 -76.52
C GLU A 69 51.96 30.42 -75.03
N GLN A 70 53.20 30.38 -74.52
CA GLN A 70 53.47 30.07 -73.11
C GLN A 70 52.72 31.03 -72.17
N GLY A 71 52.09 30.48 -71.12
CA GLY A 71 51.28 31.23 -70.17
C GLY A 71 49.81 31.43 -70.59
N LYS A 72 49.45 31.13 -71.84
CA LYS A 72 48.04 30.96 -72.24
C LYS A 72 47.52 29.59 -71.81
N ILE A 73 46.20 29.47 -71.69
CA ILE A 73 45.52 28.18 -71.42
C ILE A 73 45.78 27.27 -72.62
N LEU A 74 46.37 26.10 -72.38
CA LEU A 74 46.76 25.12 -73.41
C LEU A 74 45.69 24.04 -73.58
N ALA A 75 45.07 23.62 -72.48
CA ALA A 75 44.01 22.62 -72.43
C ALA A 75 43.00 22.96 -71.33
N VAL A 76 41.85 22.30 -71.39
CA VAL A 76 40.80 22.34 -70.38
C VAL A 76 40.51 20.91 -69.94
N GLU A 77 40.58 20.68 -68.64
CA GLU A 77 40.04 19.49 -67.98
C GLU A 77 38.54 19.73 -67.73
N VAL A 78 37.72 18.73 -67.99
CA VAL A 78 36.29 18.75 -67.69
C VAL A 78 35.97 17.57 -66.79
N LEU A 79 35.38 17.86 -65.63
CA LEU A 79 34.81 16.87 -64.73
C LEU A 79 33.29 16.88 -64.89
N VAL A 80 32.72 15.71 -65.16
CA VAL A 80 31.27 15.48 -65.22
C VAL A 80 30.86 14.37 -64.28
N THR A 81 29.77 14.56 -63.56
CA THR A 81 29.14 13.55 -62.70
C THR A 81 27.64 13.84 -62.53
N ALA A 82 26.97 13.05 -61.70
CA ALA A 82 25.61 13.23 -61.23
C ALA A 82 25.60 13.20 -59.69
N SER A 83 24.52 13.63 -59.06
CA SER A 83 24.39 13.49 -57.61
C SER A 83 24.55 12.01 -57.15
N PRO A 84 25.13 11.73 -55.97
CA PRO A 84 25.30 10.36 -55.47
C PRO A 84 24.01 9.54 -55.42
N GLU A 85 22.90 10.14 -55.00
CA GLU A 85 21.60 9.45 -54.89
C GLU A 85 21.01 9.03 -56.25
N TRP A 86 21.45 9.63 -57.36
CA TRP A 86 21.14 9.13 -58.70
C TRP A 86 21.97 7.89 -59.03
N TRP A 87 23.25 7.84 -58.67
CA TRP A 87 24.08 6.65 -58.86
C TRP A 87 23.62 5.46 -58.03
N GLU A 88 23.03 5.67 -56.86
CA GLU A 88 22.41 4.62 -56.07
C GLU A 88 21.14 4.07 -56.74
N LYS A 89 20.22 4.97 -57.15
CA LYS A 89 18.88 4.61 -57.67
C LYS A 89 18.86 4.19 -59.15
N ALA A 90 19.75 4.72 -60.00
CA ALA A 90 19.67 4.54 -61.46
C ALA A 90 19.95 3.10 -61.92
N ALA A 91 19.22 2.67 -62.94
CA ALA A 91 19.36 1.35 -63.53
C ALA A 91 20.64 1.21 -64.37
N LEU A 92 21.08 -0.03 -64.61
CA LEU A 92 22.35 -0.31 -65.29
C LEU A 92 22.39 0.20 -66.75
N ASN A 93 21.25 0.25 -67.43
CA ASN A 93 21.12 0.87 -68.75
C ASN A 93 21.29 2.39 -68.67
N GLU A 94 20.64 3.07 -67.72
CA GLU A 94 20.78 4.52 -67.53
C GLU A 94 22.22 4.93 -67.21
N LYS A 95 22.90 4.15 -66.36
CA LYS A 95 24.33 4.30 -66.07
C LYS A 95 25.19 4.15 -67.33
N LYS A 96 24.89 3.18 -68.21
CA LYS A 96 25.59 2.99 -69.50
C LYS A 96 25.32 4.13 -70.48
N GLU A 97 24.08 4.59 -70.62
CA GLU A 97 23.74 5.74 -71.47
C GLU A 97 24.36 7.04 -70.93
N TRP A 98 24.50 7.20 -69.61
CA TRP A 98 25.23 8.31 -69.01
C TRP A 98 26.69 8.35 -69.48
N TRP A 99 27.43 7.23 -69.42
CA TRP A 99 28.81 7.17 -69.91
C TRP A 99 28.93 7.46 -71.40
N LYS A 100 28.01 6.93 -72.23
CA LYS A 100 27.95 7.26 -73.67
C LYS A 100 27.69 8.74 -73.90
N ALA A 101 26.78 9.36 -73.13
CA ALA A 101 26.49 10.78 -73.21
C ALA A 101 27.72 11.63 -72.84
N GLN A 102 28.54 11.19 -71.87
CA GLN A 102 29.79 11.88 -71.51
C GLN A 102 30.82 11.81 -72.64
N LEU A 103 31.06 10.63 -73.21
CA LEU A 103 32.01 10.47 -74.31
C LEU A 103 31.55 11.25 -75.57
N ARG A 104 30.24 11.23 -75.86
CA ARG A 104 29.67 12.05 -76.94
C ARG A 104 29.87 13.54 -76.66
N PHE A 105 29.56 14.02 -75.46
CA PHE A 105 29.74 15.42 -75.09
C PHE A 105 31.21 15.86 -75.15
N ALA A 106 32.16 15.01 -74.74
CA ALA A 106 33.59 15.28 -74.86
C ALA A 106 34.04 15.43 -76.32
N ASN A 107 33.57 14.56 -77.20
CA ASN A 107 33.83 14.63 -78.65
C ASN A 107 33.14 15.84 -79.29
N ASP A 108 31.88 16.12 -78.97
CA ASP A 108 31.14 17.28 -79.51
C ASP A 108 31.73 18.62 -79.02
N LEU A 109 32.38 18.66 -77.83
CA LEU A 109 33.01 19.85 -77.25
C LEU A 109 34.43 20.14 -77.78
N PHE A 110 35.26 19.11 -77.96
CA PHE A 110 36.68 19.27 -78.32
C PHE A 110 37.04 18.79 -79.74
N GLY A 111 36.27 17.85 -80.31
CA GLY A 111 36.56 17.21 -81.60
C GLY A 111 38.01 16.70 -81.68
N PRO A 112 38.80 17.10 -82.70
CA PRO A 112 40.21 16.70 -82.82
C PRO A 112 41.11 17.27 -81.70
N GLY A 113 40.58 18.12 -80.82
CA GLY A 113 41.26 18.61 -79.64
C GLY A 113 41.17 17.68 -78.42
N LEU A 114 40.35 16.62 -78.43
CA LEU A 114 40.22 15.68 -77.31
C LEU A 114 41.47 14.82 -77.20
N ILE A 115 42.18 14.89 -76.08
CA ILE A 115 43.43 14.13 -75.86
C ILE A 115 43.31 13.04 -74.80
N ALA A 116 42.30 13.07 -73.94
CA ALA A 116 42.08 12.05 -72.90
C ALA A 116 40.60 11.96 -72.49
N PHE A 117 40.12 10.76 -72.14
CA PHE A 117 38.81 10.55 -71.54
C PHE A 117 38.89 9.38 -70.54
N THR A 118 38.81 9.69 -69.25
CA THR A 118 39.15 8.76 -68.17
C THR A 118 37.98 8.61 -67.19
N PRO A 119 37.23 7.49 -67.23
CA PRO A 119 36.18 7.15 -66.26
C PRO A 119 36.76 6.80 -64.89
N HIS A 120 36.45 7.59 -63.87
CA HIS A 120 36.78 7.29 -62.48
C HIS A 120 35.59 6.58 -61.83
N VAL A 121 35.74 5.28 -61.60
CA VAL A 121 34.79 4.44 -60.85
C VAL A 121 35.36 3.96 -59.51
N ASP A 122 36.63 4.29 -59.24
CA ASP A 122 37.42 3.90 -58.07
C ASP A 122 37.37 4.93 -56.93
N GLU A 123 36.58 5.98 -57.06
CA GLU A 123 36.35 7.04 -56.07
C GLU A 123 34.92 6.99 -55.49
N SER A 124 34.61 7.82 -54.49
CA SER A 124 33.33 7.80 -53.76
C SER A 124 32.07 8.06 -54.60
N THR A 125 32.20 8.59 -55.81
CA THR A 125 31.07 8.83 -56.72
C THR A 125 31.58 8.70 -58.16
N PRO A 126 30.96 7.86 -59.01
CA PRO A 126 31.42 7.69 -60.38
C PRO A 126 31.37 8.99 -61.18
N HIS A 127 32.43 9.28 -61.92
CA HIS A 127 32.56 10.51 -62.70
C HIS A 127 33.52 10.35 -63.87
N ALA A 128 33.38 11.16 -64.92
CA ALA A 128 34.35 11.20 -66.01
C ALA A 128 35.24 12.44 -65.88
N GLN A 129 36.54 12.27 -66.09
CA GLN A 129 37.48 13.36 -66.28
C GLN A 129 38.04 13.28 -67.70
N PHE A 130 37.89 14.35 -68.49
CA PHE A 130 38.39 14.37 -69.87
C PHE A 130 39.10 15.68 -70.18
N VAL A 131 40.15 15.61 -71.01
CA VAL A 131 41.06 16.71 -71.26
C VAL A 131 41.12 17.00 -72.75
N GLY A 132 40.95 18.27 -73.13
CA GLY A 132 41.03 18.69 -74.52
C GLY A 132 41.59 20.09 -74.74
N LEU A 133 42.15 20.31 -75.92
CA LEU A 133 42.64 21.61 -76.38
C LEU A 133 41.43 22.43 -76.86
N PRO A 134 41.25 23.69 -76.41
CA PRO A 134 40.14 24.55 -76.83
C PRO A 134 40.36 25.08 -78.26
N LEU A 135 40.17 24.21 -79.25
CA LEU A 135 40.34 24.51 -80.66
C LEU A 135 39.07 25.12 -81.26
N TYR A 136 39.24 26.14 -82.09
CA TYR A 136 38.17 26.76 -82.88
C TYR A 136 38.66 27.10 -84.28
N ARG A 137 37.73 27.19 -85.24
CA ARG A 137 38.03 27.55 -86.63
C ARG A 137 37.78 29.04 -86.86
N ASP A 138 38.84 29.79 -87.11
CA ASP A 138 38.82 31.23 -87.42
C ASP A 138 39.87 31.54 -88.50
N ILE A 139 39.77 32.71 -89.10
CA ILE A 139 40.63 33.11 -90.20
C ILE A 139 42.01 33.59 -89.71
N LYS A 140 43.02 33.50 -90.57
CA LYS A 140 44.31 34.16 -90.33
C LYS A 140 44.17 35.66 -90.61
N ARG A 141 43.83 36.43 -89.58
CA ARG A 141 43.69 37.90 -89.66
C ARG A 141 44.95 38.53 -90.25
N LYS A 142 44.78 39.43 -91.22
CA LYS A 142 45.89 40.21 -91.79
C LYS A 142 46.51 41.14 -90.73
N PRO A 143 47.85 41.11 -90.54
CA PRO A 143 48.54 42.08 -89.71
C PRO A 143 48.48 43.47 -90.37
N GLY A 144 48.41 44.52 -89.54
CA GLY A 144 48.29 45.91 -89.98
C GLY A 144 47.21 46.69 -89.24
N PRO A 145 47.15 48.02 -89.41
CA PRO A 145 46.15 48.86 -88.75
C PRO A 145 44.72 48.48 -89.16
N LYS A 146 43.76 48.74 -88.27
CA LYS A 146 42.33 48.62 -88.61
C LYS A 146 41.98 49.68 -89.67
N PRO A 147 41.23 49.33 -90.73
CA PRO A 147 40.75 50.31 -91.70
C PRO A 147 39.86 51.34 -91.01
N LYS A 148 39.99 52.62 -91.42
CA LYS A 148 39.28 53.76 -90.82
C LYS A 148 38.13 54.29 -91.69
N THR A 149 38.09 53.96 -92.98
CA THR A 149 37.03 54.35 -93.91
C THR A 149 36.00 53.22 -94.08
N ALA A 150 34.73 53.57 -94.27
CA ALA A 150 33.63 52.59 -94.38
C ALA A 150 33.87 51.56 -95.50
N GLU A 151 34.29 52.01 -96.69
CA GLU A 151 34.64 51.14 -97.82
C GLU A 151 35.77 50.15 -97.50
N ALA A 152 36.81 50.61 -96.80
CA ALA A 152 37.92 49.74 -96.42
C ALA A 152 37.56 48.77 -95.28
N ILE A 153 36.60 49.13 -94.42
CA ILE A 153 36.00 48.23 -93.42
C ILE A 153 35.19 47.15 -94.13
N GLN A 154 34.30 47.51 -95.07
CA GLN A 154 33.50 46.56 -95.83
C GLN A 154 34.38 45.62 -96.66
N ARG A 155 35.35 46.15 -97.43
CA ARG A 155 36.30 45.35 -98.22
C ARG A 155 37.08 44.37 -97.34
N ARG A 156 37.46 44.79 -96.13
CA ARG A 156 38.12 43.91 -95.15
C ARG A 156 37.17 42.84 -94.64
N ALA A 157 35.91 43.17 -94.34
CA ALA A 157 34.91 42.19 -93.91
C ALA A 157 34.61 41.14 -95.00
N GLU A 158 34.49 41.54 -96.26
CA GLU A 158 34.30 40.64 -97.40
C GLU A 158 35.52 39.73 -97.63
N GLU A 159 36.74 40.26 -97.52
CA GLU A 159 37.97 39.47 -97.59
C GLU A 159 38.11 38.50 -96.41
N GLU A 160 37.80 38.96 -95.20
CA GLU A 160 37.78 38.14 -93.99
C GLU A 160 36.71 37.03 -94.10
N ALA A 161 35.55 37.30 -94.71
CA ALA A 161 34.52 36.29 -94.98
C ALA A 161 34.91 35.25 -96.04
N ARG A 162 35.71 35.62 -97.04
CA ARG A 162 36.23 34.69 -98.09
C ARG A 162 37.47 33.90 -97.66
N SER A 163 38.09 34.27 -96.53
CA SER A 163 39.34 33.66 -96.07
C SER A 163 39.12 32.25 -95.51
N ALA A 164 40.04 31.32 -95.84
CA ALA A 164 39.98 29.96 -95.31
C ALA A 164 40.15 29.94 -93.78
N LYS A 165 39.26 29.21 -93.09
CA LYS A 165 39.30 29.05 -91.63
C LYS A 165 40.35 28.01 -91.22
N ILE A 166 41.38 28.45 -90.49
CA ILE A 166 42.41 27.61 -89.88
C ILE A 166 42.02 27.24 -88.45
N TRP A 167 42.66 26.22 -87.88
CA TRP A 167 42.55 25.94 -86.45
C TRP A 167 43.34 26.97 -85.64
N ARG A 168 42.76 27.39 -84.52
CA ARG A 168 43.38 28.26 -83.52
C ARG A 168 43.02 27.73 -82.13
N LEU A 169 43.90 27.97 -81.16
CA LEU A 169 43.69 27.57 -79.77
C LEU A 169 43.26 28.80 -78.94
N SER A 170 42.11 28.75 -78.28
CA SER A 170 41.67 29.79 -77.33
C SER A 170 40.52 29.31 -76.45
N HIS A 171 40.79 29.21 -75.14
CA HIS A 171 39.76 28.97 -74.12
C HIS A 171 38.57 29.93 -74.26
N ASP A 172 38.82 31.24 -74.33
CA ASP A 172 37.77 32.26 -74.26
C ASP A 172 36.86 32.28 -75.50
N ARG A 173 37.30 31.66 -76.61
CA ARG A 173 36.48 31.47 -77.82
C ARG A 173 35.58 30.24 -77.77
N VAL A 174 35.99 29.18 -77.07
CA VAL A 174 35.24 27.93 -76.93
C VAL A 174 34.31 27.97 -75.72
N PHE A 175 34.84 28.37 -74.55
CA PHE A 175 34.14 28.34 -73.27
C PHE A 175 33.51 29.68 -72.88
N GLY A 176 33.91 30.77 -73.54
CA GLY A 176 33.54 32.14 -73.17
C GLY A 176 34.29 32.64 -71.93
N GLY A 177 34.74 33.89 -71.98
CA GLY A 177 35.41 34.54 -70.84
C GLY A 177 34.48 35.02 -69.72
N SER A 178 33.17 34.77 -69.81
CA SER A 178 32.14 35.28 -68.89
C SER A 178 31.39 34.16 -68.15
N ALA A 179 30.80 34.49 -66.99
CA ALA A 179 30.01 33.55 -66.21
C ALA A 179 28.76 33.05 -66.96
N GLU A 180 28.11 33.93 -67.74
CA GLU A 180 26.96 33.62 -68.60
C GLU A 180 27.28 32.45 -69.56
N ARG A 181 28.44 32.49 -70.23
CA ARG A 181 28.84 31.45 -71.18
C ARG A 181 29.16 30.11 -70.52
N LEU A 182 29.58 30.13 -69.25
CA LEU A 182 29.72 28.91 -68.45
C LEU A 182 28.36 28.37 -67.98
N ALA A 183 27.38 29.24 -67.74
CA ALA A 183 25.99 28.84 -67.49
C ALA A 183 25.33 28.27 -68.77
N ASP A 184 25.62 28.82 -69.95
CA ASP A 184 25.22 28.26 -71.25
C ASP A 184 25.84 26.87 -71.48
N LEU A 185 27.11 26.68 -71.10
CA LEU A 185 27.77 25.36 -71.16
C LEU A 185 27.07 24.35 -70.25
N GLN A 186 26.69 24.74 -69.03
CA GLN A 186 25.92 23.88 -68.12
C GLN A 186 24.52 23.56 -68.68
N THR A 187 23.85 24.51 -69.34
CA THR A 187 22.59 24.27 -70.06
C THR A 187 22.78 23.31 -71.23
N THR A 188 23.85 23.50 -72.00
CA THR A 188 24.21 22.66 -73.16
C THR A 188 24.49 21.23 -72.71
N TYR A 189 25.33 21.05 -71.69
CA TYR A 189 25.63 19.76 -71.08
C TYR A 189 24.38 19.08 -70.50
N HIS A 190 23.51 19.82 -69.79
CA HIS A 190 22.24 19.29 -69.33
C HIS A 190 21.41 18.68 -70.48
N GLY A 191 21.43 19.29 -71.66
CA GLY A 191 20.81 18.73 -72.87
C GLY A 191 21.27 17.31 -73.24
N TYR A 192 22.52 16.92 -72.96
CA TYR A 192 23.04 15.57 -73.21
C TYR A 192 22.49 14.55 -72.21
N VAL A 193 22.23 14.95 -70.96
CA VAL A 193 21.86 14.03 -69.86
C VAL A 193 20.42 14.19 -69.37
N LYS A 194 19.65 15.16 -69.89
CA LYS A 194 18.25 15.44 -69.51
C LYS A 194 17.33 14.22 -69.64
N HIS A 195 17.62 13.33 -70.59
CA HIS A 195 16.85 12.12 -70.83
C HIS A 195 17.01 11.06 -69.71
N LEU A 196 17.97 11.25 -68.78
CA LEU A 196 18.27 10.37 -67.65
C LEU A 196 17.62 10.85 -66.33
N GLY A 197 16.64 11.75 -66.41
CA GLY A 197 15.95 12.33 -65.25
C GLY A 197 16.75 13.38 -64.46
N LEU A 198 18.01 13.64 -64.82
CA LEU A 198 18.86 14.63 -64.14
C LEU A 198 18.37 16.07 -64.39
N ALA A 199 18.35 16.88 -63.34
CA ALA A 199 18.05 18.31 -63.39
C ALA A 199 19.31 19.15 -63.72
N ARG A 200 19.12 20.32 -64.35
CA ARG A 200 20.18 21.33 -64.46
C ARG A 200 20.42 21.93 -63.07
N GLY A 201 21.68 22.18 -62.72
CA GLY A 201 22.01 23.02 -61.56
C GLY A 201 21.31 24.39 -61.62
N ARG A 202 20.97 24.93 -60.44
CA ARG A 202 20.37 26.27 -60.32
C ARG A 202 21.34 27.31 -60.91
N ASP A 203 20.82 28.33 -61.60
CA ASP A 203 21.69 29.38 -62.09
C ASP A 203 22.29 30.19 -60.94
N THR A 204 23.58 30.49 -61.03
CA THR A 204 24.36 31.18 -59.99
C THR A 204 25.12 32.40 -60.54
N VAL A 205 24.88 32.78 -61.80
CA VAL A 205 25.43 34.01 -62.38
C VAL A 205 25.02 35.21 -61.53
N GLY A 206 26.00 35.97 -61.04
CA GLY A 206 25.77 37.10 -60.13
C GLY A 206 25.44 36.74 -58.68
N VAL A 207 25.33 35.45 -58.30
CA VAL A 207 25.00 35.02 -56.93
C VAL A 207 26.25 34.88 -56.04
N GLY A 208 27.45 34.98 -56.61
CA GLY A 208 28.71 34.99 -55.85
C GLY A 208 29.13 33.63 -55.26
N ILE A 209 28.38 32.56 -55.55
CA ILE A 209 28.67 31.19 -55.09
C ILE A 209 29.99 30.72 -55.71
N LYS A 210 30.91 30.24 -54.87
CA LYS A 210 32.23 29.75 -55.28
C LYS A 210 32.32 28.25 -55.13
N HIS A 211 33.07 27.60 -56.02
CA HIS A 211 33.37 26.18 -55.91
C HIS A 211 34.23 25.90 -54.67
N THR A 212 33.75 24.98 -53.84
CA THR A 212 34.48 24.44 -52.69
C THR A 212 35.40 23.31 -53.13
N THR A 213 36.69 23.39 -52.79
CA THR A 213 37.66 22.31 -53.07
C THR A 213 37.36 21.06 -52.26
N LEU A 214 37.67 19.87 -52.77
CA LEU A 214 37.38 18.58 -52.09
C LEU A 214 37.91 18.53 -50.65
N LYS A 215 39.11 19.10 -50.39
CA LYS A 215 39.69 19.19 -49.04
C LYS A 215 38.85 20.04 -48.09
N HIS A 216 38.31 21.17 -48.56
CA HIS A 216 37.45 22.03 -47.73
C HIS A 216 36.06 21.43 -47.57
N TYR A 217 35.52 20.78 -48.62
CA TYR A 217 34.22 20.09 -48.57
C TYR A 217 34.22 18.95 -47.55
N LYS A 218 35.25 18.08 -47.56
CA LYS A 218 35.41 17.03 -46.55
C LYS A 218 35.48 17.59 -45.13
N LYS A 219 36.20 18.71 -44.92
CA LYS A 219 36.23 19.39 -43.61
C LYS A 219 34.84 19.90 -43.20
N LEU A 220 34.10 20.52 -44.12
CA LEU A 220 32.76 21.04 -43.87
C LEU A 220 31.78 19.92 -43.47
N LEU A 221 31.80 18.78 -44.17
CA LEU A 221 31.00 17.60 -43.80
C LEU A 221 31.30 17.16 -42.36
N THR A 222 32.58 16.96 -42.02
CA THR A 222 32.98 16.58 -40.64
C THR A 222 32.61 17.62 -39.57
N GLN A 223 32.42 18.89 -39.94
CA GLN A 223 31.88 19.91 -39.02
C GLN A 223 30.37 19.75 -38.87
N MET A 224 29.63 19.64 -39.98
CA MET A 224 28.18 19.40 -39.98
C MET A 224 27.79 18.12 -39.23
N ASP A 225 28.54 17.02 -39.40
CA ASP A 225 28.30 15.76 -38.67
C ASP A 225 28.46 15.93 -37.15
N ARG A 226 29.38 16.79 -36.71
CA ARG A 226 29.59 17.10 -35.28
C ARG A 226 28.52 18.03 -34.73
N ASP A 227 28.09 19.01 -35.52
CA ASP A 227 27.00 19.92 -35.13
C ASP A 227 25.67 19.14 -35.00
N LEU A 228 25.37 18.27 -35.96
CA LEU A 228 24.21 17.36 -35.89
C LEU A 228 24.29 16.39 -34.70
N ALA A 229 25.48 15.85 -34.39
CA ALA A 229 25.67 15.00 -33.22
C ALA A 229 25.48 15.76 -31.89
N ARG A 230 25.82 17.06 -31.84
CA ARG A 230 25.56 17.93 -30.68
C ARG A 230 24.06 18.21 -30.55
N GLU A 231 23.40 18.64 -31.62
CA GLU A 231 21.94 18.89 -31.64
C GLU A 231 21.14 17.65 -31.23
N ALA A 232 21.55 16.45 -31.67
CA ALA A 232 20.93 15.20 -31.27
C ALA A 232 21.13 14.87 -29.77
N ALA A 233 22.28 15.22 -29.19
CA ALA A 233 22.55 15.05 -27.77
C ALA A 233 21.72 16.04 -26.92
N GLU A 234 21.65 17.31 -27.32
CA GLU A 234 20.82 18.34 -26.68
C GLU A 234 19.34 17.91 -26.66
N GLN A 235 18.79 17.45 -27.80
CA GLN A 235 17.42 16.90 -27.85
C GLN A 235 17.23 15.64 -26.99
N GLN A 236 18.27 14.81 -26.83
CA GLN A 236 18.21 13.63 -25.97
C GLN A 236 18.22 14.00 -24.48
N GLU A 237 18.93 15.06 -24.09
CA GLU A 237 18.90 15.61 -22.72
C GLU A 237 17.54 16.24 -22.40
N GLU A 238 17.00 17.09 -23.28
CA GLU A 238 15.66 17.66 -23.13
C GLU A 238 14.59 16.56 -22.97
N ARG A 239 14.69 15.50 -23.77
CA ARG A 239 13.77 14.36 -23.68
C ARG A 239 13.89 13.60 -22.37
N GLN A 240 15.09 13.40 -21.83
CA GLN A 240 15.28 12.77 -20.52
C GLN A 240 14.66 13.59 -19.39
N VAL A 241 14.76 14.93 -19.46
CA VAL A 241 14.10 15.83 -18.50
C VAL A 241 12.58 15.70 -18.58
N LEU A 242 12.01 15.66 -19.79
CA LEU A 242 10.57 15.44 -19.98
C LEU A 242 10.12 14.07 -19.48
N ASP A 243 10.83 12.99 -19.84
CA ASP A 243 10.53 11.63 -19.39
C ASP A 243 10.58 11.51 -17.84
N HIS A 244 11.48 12.25 -17.18
CA HIS A 244 11.55 12.33 -15.72
C HIS A 244 10.33 13.05 -15.11
N TYR A 245 9.92 14.21 -15.65
CA TYR A 245 8.71 14.90 -15.20
C TYR A 245 7.44 14.06 -15.40
N ASP A 246 7.35 13.36 -16.54
CA ASP A 246 6.26 12.42 -16.83
C ASP A 246 6.21 11.26 -15.83
N ALA A 247 7.37 10.74 -15.42
CA ALA A 247 7.49 9.70 -14.40
C ALA A 247 7.04 10.21 -13.02
N GLU A 248 7.47 11.40 -12.59
CA GLU A 248 7.00 12.01 -11.34
C GLU A 248 5.48 12.22 -11.32
N LEU A 249 4.92 12.70 -12.45
CA LEU A 249 3.47 12.92 -12.60
C LEU A 249 2.69 11.60 -12.47
N ARG A 250 3.17 10.53 -13.11
CA ARG A 250 2.58 9.18 -12.97
C ARG A 250 2.67 8.65 -11.55
N GLU A 251 3.79 8.85 -10.86
CA GLU A 251 3.96 8.42 -9.48
C GLU A 251 3.04 9.19 -8.52
N LYS A 252 2.88 10.51 -8.70
CA LYS A 252 1.91 11.35 -7.98
C LYS A 252 0.47 10.88 -8.23
N TYR A 253 0.10 10.59 -9.48
CA TYR A 253 -1.23 10.08 -9.83
C TYR A 253 -1.50 8.68 -9.24
N ASN A 254 -0.52 7.79 -9.26
CA ASN A 254 -0.64 6.44 -8.69
C ASN A 254 -0.84 6.51 -7.17
N ARG A 255 -0.04 7.30 -6.45
CA ARG A 255 -0.25 7.55 -5.00
C ARG A 255 -1.66 8.04 -4.70
N PHE A 256 -2.11 9.07 -5.42
CA PHE A 256 -3.46 9.60 -5.28
C PHE A 256 -4.55 8.52 -5.55
N HIS A 257 -4.32 7.61 -6.49
CA HIS A 257 -5.23 6.50 -6.76
C HIS A 257 -5.23 5.45 -5.63
N GLU A 258 -4.07 5.14 -5.07
CA GLU A 258 -3.91 4.23 -3.93
C GLU A 258 -4.56 4.80 -2.67
N ASP A 259 -4.30 6.07 -2.33
CA ASP A 259 -4.93 6.78 -1.20
C ASP A 259 -6.47 6.74 -1.27
N ARG A 260 -7.04 6.87 -2.48
CA ARG A 260 -8.48 6.75 -2.71
C ARG A 260 -9.00 5.33 -2.47
N LEU A 261 -8.27 4.30 -2.88
CA LEU A 261 -8.64 2.90 -2.62
C LEU A 261 -8.52 2.56 -1.13
N ASP A 262 -7.53 3.11 -0.44
CA ASP A 262 -7.35 2.93 1.00
C ASP A 262 -8.43 3.63 1.83
N LEU A 263 -8.82 4.84 1.46
CA LEU A 263 -9.94 5.51 2.10
C LEU A 263 -11.24 4.69 1.93
N PHE A 264 -11.52 4.20 0.73
CA PHE A 264 -12.70 3.35 0.47
C PHE A 264 -12.67 2.05 1.31
N ARG A 265 -11.52 1.40 1.43
CA ARG A 265 -11.35 0.23 2.32
C ARG A 265 -11.65 0.59 3.78
N GLN A 266 -11.13 1.72 4.26
CA GLN A 266 -11.35 2.18 5.64
C GLN A 266 -12.81 2.57 5.89
N GLU A 267 -13.51 3.21 4.95
CA GLU A 267 -14.94 3.52 5.05
C GLU A 267 -15.80 2.23 5.13
N GLU A 268 -15.48 1.21 4.34
CA GLU A 268 -16.18 -0.09 4.36
C GLU A 268 -15.96 -0.84 5.68
N GLU A 269 -14.71 -0.91 6.16
CA GLU A 269 -14.39 -1.47 7.48
C GLU A 269 -15.08 -0.70 8.61
N PHE A 270 -15.12 0.63 8.53
CA PHE A 270 -15.78 1.48 9.51
C PHE A 270 -17.29 1.24 9.55
N ARG A 271 -17.93 1.05 8.39
CA ARG A 271 -19.36 0.67 8.31
C ARG A 271 -19.60 -0.67 8.98
N ILE A 272 -18.82 -1.70 8.65
CA ILE A 272 -18.95 -3.04 9.24
C ILE A 272 -18.75 -3.00 10.77
N LYS A 273 -17.74 -2.26 11.26
CA LYS A 273 -17.51 -2.08 12.71
C LYS A 273 -18.70 -1.40 13.38
N ARG A 274 -19.23 -0.34 12.77
CA ARG A 274 -20.40 0.38 13.28
C ARG A 274 -21.64 -0.52 13.36
N ASP A 275 -21.98 -1.20 12.28
CA ASP A 275 -23.14 -2.09 12.21
C ASP A 275 -23.04 -3.21 13.28
N ALA A 276 -21.83 -3.72 13.53
CA ALA A 276 -21.57 -4.70 14.58
C ALA A 276 -21.70 -4.14 16.01
N LEU A 277 -21.28 -2.89 16.26
CA LEU A 277 -21.48 -2.23 17.56
C LEU A 277 -22.95 -1.89 17.82
N ASP A 278 -23.67 -1.41 16.81
CA ASP A 278 -25.10 -1.11 16.91
C ASP A 278 -25.89 -2.41 17.20
N ALA A 279 -25.58 -3.52 16.52
CA ALA A 279 -26.16 -4.85 16.83
C ALA A 279 -25.81 -5.36 18.24
N ARG A 280 -24.57 -5.12 18.72
CA ARG A 280 -24.14 -5.48 20.09
C ARG A 280 -24.84 -4.61 21.14
N GLN A 281 -25.12 -3.34 20.84
CA GLN A 281 -25.92 -2.45 21.69
C GLN A 281 -27.35 -2.96 21.83
N ASP A 282 -27.98 -3.36 20.72
CA ASP A 282 -29.33 -3.94 20.74
C ASP A 282 -29.38 -5.27 21.52
N GLU A 283 -28.36 -6.13 21.39
CA GLU A 283 -28.27 -7.35 22.20
C GLU A 283 -28.18 -7.03 23.70
N LEU A 284 -27.34 -6.06 24.11
CA LEU A 284 -27.24 -5.64 25.51
C LEU A 284 -28.54 -5.02 26.02
N ASN A 285 -29.23 -4.20 25.21
CA ASN A 285 -30.54 -3.63 25.56
C ASN A 285 -31.60 -4.73 25.80
N ILE A 286 -31.59 -5.78 24.97
CA ILE A 286 -32.47 -6.95 25.12
C ILE A 286 -32.09 -7.78 26.37
N ARG A 287 -30.81 -7.93 26.70
CA ARG A 287 -30.36 -8.60 27.93
C ARG A 287 -30.72 -7.78 29.18
N GLU A 288 -30.58 -6.45 29.12
CA GLU A 288 -30.90 -5.52 30.21
C GLU A 288 -32.39 -5.60 30.54
N SER A 289 -33.28 -5.41 29.56
CA SER A 289 -34.73 -5.53 29.77
C SER A 289 -35.17 -6.90 30.30
N LYS A 290 -34.53 -8.00 29.87
CA LYS A 290 -34.77 -9.35 30.43
C LYS A 290 -34.30 -9.49 31.89
N LEU A 291 -33.16 -8.90 32.24
CA LEU A 291 -32.65 -8.90 33.60
C LEU A 291 -33.48 -8.00 34.51
N GLU A 292 -33.90 -6.82 34.07
CA GLU A 292 -34.83 -5.94 34.79
C GLU A 292 -36.16 -6.63 35.09
N ALA A 293 -36.72 -7.36 34.12
CA ALA A 293 -37.94 -8.15 34.31
C ALA A 293 -37.73 -9.28 35.34
N ARG A 294 -36.58 -9.97 35.30
CA ARG A 294 -36.22 -10.99 36.32
C ARG A 294 -36.03 -10.38 37.71
N VAL A 295 -35.37 -9.22 37.81
CA VAL A 295 -35.14 -8.51 39.09
C VAL A 295 -36.48 -8.14 39.71
N LYS A 296 -37.40 -7.53 38.96
CA LYS A 296 -38.75 -7.18 39.48
C LYS A 296 -39.51 -8.40 40.00
N LEU A 297 -39.54 -9.47 39.21
CA LEU A 297 -40.20 -10.72 39.61
C LEU A 297 -39.54 -11.36 40.85
N PHE A 298 -38.24 -11.15 41.04
CA PHE A 298 -37.52 -11.54 42.25
C PHE A 298 -37.88 -10.67 43.47
N GLU A 299 -37.93 -9.35 43.30
CA GLU A 299 -38.30 -8.40 44.36
C GLU A 299 -39.76 -8.60 44.81
N GLU A 300 -40.66 -8.92 43.88
CA GLU A 300 -42.05 -9.32 44.16
C GLU A 300 -42.09 -10.62 44.97
N ARG A 301 -41.35 -11.66 44.56
CA ARG A 301 -41.31 -12.94 45.28
C ARG A 301 -40.63 -12.84 46.65
N GLU A 302 -39.61 -12.00 46.80
CA GLU A 302 -38.95 -11.74 48.09
C GLU A 302 -39.94 -11.09 49.06
N ARG A 303 -40.75 -10.10 48.61
CA ARG A 303 -41.83 -9.51 49.41
C ARG A 303 -42.91 -10.50 49.83
N GLU A 304 -43.45 -11.29 48.90
CA GLU A 304 -44.47 -12.31 49.23
C GLU A 304 -44.02 -13.23 50.37
N LEU A 305 -42.75 -13.64 50.34
CA LEU A 305 -42.16 -14.55 51.33
C LEU A 305 -41.82 -13.84 52.64
N GLU A 306 -41.38 -12.59 52.62
CA GLU A 306 -41.21 -11.78 53.84
C GLU A 306 -42.56 -11.55 54.55
N GLU A 307 -43.62 -11.22 53.80
CA GLU A 307 -44.99 -11.11 54.33
C GLU A 307 -45.49 -12.44 54.90
N SER A 308 -45.26 -13.55 54.20
CA SER A 308 -45.62 -14.90 54.67
C SER A 308 -44.87 -15.29 55.95
N VAL A 309 -43.57 -14.98 56.06
CA VAL A 309 -42.76 -15.21 57.27
C VAL A 309 -43.22 -14.33 58.43
N LEU A 310 -43.65 -13.09 58.16
CA LEU A 310 -44.21 -12.20 59.18
C LEU A 310 -45.57 -12.71 59.69
N ALA A 311 -46.45 -13.17 58.80
CA ALA A 311 -47.74 -13.75 59.15
C ALA A 311 -47.59 -14.99 60.04
N LEU A 312 -46.77 -15.97 59.63
CA LEU A 312 -46.51 -17.19 60.41
C LEU A 312 -45.83 -16.91 61.77
N ARG A 313 -44.99 -15.86 61.86
CA ARG A 313 -44.42 -15.42 63.14
C ARG A 313 -45.47 -14.79 64.06
N ALA A 314 -46.43 -14.05 63.51
CA ALA A 314 -47.54 -13.50 64.27
C ALA A 314 -48.46 -14.61 64.80
N GLU A 315 -48.79 -15.60 63.97
CA GLU A 315 -49.55 -16.79 64.39
C GLU A 315 -48.83 -17.57 65.50
N ALA A 316 -47.52 -17.80 65.35
CA ALA A 316 -46.71 -18.48 66.38
C ALA A 316 -46.62 -17.69 67.70
N LEU A 317 -46.62 -16.36 67.65
CA LEU A 317 -46.70 -15.49 68.83
C LEU A 317 -48.06 -15.61 69.53
N VAL A 318 -49.16 -15.57 68.79
CA VAL A 318 -50.51 -15.75 69.33
C VAL A 318 -50.69 -17.14 69.96
N GLU A 319 -50.16 -18.20 69.35
CA GLU A 319 -50.12 -19.53 69.97
C GLU A 319 -49.28 -19.57 71.26
N ALA A 320 -48.17 -18.83 71.32
CA ALA A 320 -47.31 -18.78 72.49
C ALA A 320 -47.94 -18.01 73.66
N GLU A 321 -48.61 -16.89 73.39
CA GLU A 321 -49.37 -16.12 74.38
C GLU A 321 -50.56 -16.92 74.92
N ALA A 322 -51.29 -17.63 74.05
CA ALA A 322 -52.38 -18.52 74.47
C ALA A 322 -51.89 -19.65 75.41
N ARG A 323 -50.68 -20.19 75.17
CA ARG A 323 -50.05 -21.19 76.06
C ARG A 323 -49.59 -20.60 77.38
N ALA A 324 -48.96 -19.42 77.37
CA ALA A 324 -48.57 -18.75 78.61
C ALA A 324 -49.80 -18.52 79.51
N LEU A 325 -50.94 -18.12 78.93
CA LEU A 325 -52.20 -17.95 79.64
C LEU A 325 -52.78 -19.28 80.18
N ALA A 326 -52.62 -20.39 79.44
CA ALA A 326 -53.07 -21.72 79.84
C ALA A 326 -52.20 -22.33 80.95
N ASP A 327 -50.88 -22.19 80.85
CA ASP A 327 -49.93 -22.64 81.86
C ASP A 327 -50.04 -21.83 83.17
N GLN A 328 -50.31 -20.51 83.07
CA GLN A 328 -50.60 -19.67 84.22
C GLN A 328 -51.86 -20.14 84.98
N ARG A 329 -52.94 -20.48 84.25
CA ARG A 329 -54.17 -21.07 84.83
C ARG A 329 -53.91 -22.45 85.47
N ARG A 330 -53.02 -23.27 84.91
CA ARG A 330 -52.58 -24.55 85.51
C ARG A 330 -51.85 -24.35 86.84
N ILE A 331 -50.90 -23.41 86.88
CA ILE A 331 -50.11 -23.09 88.07
C ILE A 331 -51.01 -22.57 89.20
N GLU A 332 -52.03 -21.76 88.90
CA GLU A 332 -53.02 -21.32 89.89
C GLU A 332 -53.86 -22.49 90.44
N ALA A 333 -54.30 -23.41 89.57
CA ALA A 333 -55.09 -24.59 89.99
C ALA A 333 -54.31 -25.60 90.87
N ASP A 334 -53.00 -25.77 90.62
CA ASP A 334 -52.15 -26.62 91.47
C ASP A 334 -51.84 -25.97 92.83
N ARG A 335 -51.80 -24.63 92.89
CA ARG A 335 -51.61 -23.88 94.14
C ARG A 335 -52.79 -24.07 95.10
N GLU A 336 -54.03 -23.97 94.60
CA GLU A 336 -55.23 -24.26 95.40
C GLU A 336 -55.32 -25.71 95.89
N ARG A 337 -54.76 -26.68 95.16
CA ARG A 337 -54.75 -28.10 95.55
C ARG A 337 -53.82 -28.39 96.73
N LEU A 338 -52.75 -27.63 96.88
CA LEU A 338 -51.79 -27.80 97.99
C LEU A 338 -52.32 -27.17 99.29
N GLU A 339 -52.89 -25.96 99.23
CA GLU A 339 -53.47 -25.30 100.41
C GLU A 339 -54.63 -26.08 101.04
N LYS A 340 -55.40 -26.84 100.25
CA LYS A 340 -56.48 -27.72 100.73
C LYS A 340 -55.99 -29.03 101.39
N ARG A 341 -54.71 -29.42 101.23
CA ARG A 341 -54.16 -30.64 101.87
C ARG A 341 -53.54 -30.35 103.24
N ASP A 342 -52.93 -29.17 103.44
CA ASP A 342 -52.35 -28.79 104.74
C ASP A 342 -53.42 -28.53 105.82
N GLN A 343 -54.59 -28.00 105.45
CA GLN A 343 -55.67 -27.68 106.40
C GLN A 343 -56.42 -28.91 106.95
N GLN A 344 -56.21 -30.12 106.39
CA GLN A 344 -56.80 -31.36 106.93
C GLN A 344 -55.85 -32.15 107.85
N ALA A 345 -54.56 -31.79 107.93
CA ALA A 345 -53.55 -32.57 108.65
C ALA A 345 -53.33 -32.17 110.12
N GLN A 346 -53.92 -31.08 110.60
CA GLN A 346 -53.61 -30.48 111.93
C GLN A 346 -54.68 -30.72 113.02
N LEU A 347 -55.59 -31.68 112.86
CA LEU A 347 -56.74 -31.84 113.77
C LEU A 347 -57.04 -33.26 114.29
N ARG A 348 -56.04 -34.16 114.32
CA ARG A 348 -56.07 -35.38 115.17
C ARG A 348 -54.70 -35.74 115.75
N GLU A 349 -54.56 -35.46 117.05
CA GLU A 349 -53.90 -36.27 118.10
C GLU A 349 -52.45 -36.79 117.86
N GLY A 350 -51.49 -36.58 118.76
CA GLY A 350 -51.56 -35.91 120.06
C GLY A 350 -51.82 -36.83 121.26
N GLU A 351 -51.53 -38.14 121.20
CA GLU A 351 -51.40 -38.95 122.42
C GLU A 351 -50.37 -40.11 122.30
N LEU A 352 -49.40 -40.09 123.23
CA LEU A 352 -48.53 -41.15 123.78
C LEU A 352 -48.27 -42.43 122.93
N ALA A 353 -47.07 -42.67 122.40
CA ALA A 353 -45.78 -42.96 123.07
C ALA A 353 -45.53 -44.45 123.48
N THR A 354 -44.33 -44.91 123.08
CA THR A 354 -43.52 -46.04 123.60
C THR A 354 -43.78 -47.50 123.17
N ARG A 355 -42.78 -48.00 122.40
CA ARG A 355 -41.87 -49.15 122.66
C ARG A 355 -42.04 -50.46 121.86
N GLU A 356 -40.89 -50.85 121.28
CA GLU A 356 -40.38 -52.23 121.08
C GLU A 356 -41.10 -53.11 120.01
N LYS A 357 -40.45 -54.06 119.30
CA LYS A 357 -39.06 -54.57 119.34
C LYS A 357 -38.63 -55.23 117.99
N ALA A 358 -37.31 -55.39 117.86
CA ALA A 358 -36.46 -56.02 116.84
C ALA A 358 -36.92 -57.28 116.05
N ALA A 359 -36.39 -57.40 114.83
CA ALA A 359 -35.81 -58.61 114.18
C ALA A 359 -35.23 -58.18 112.79
N ASP A 360 -33.90 -58.10 112.59
CA ASP A 360 -32.97 -59.18 112.17
C ASP A 360 -33.03 -59.46 110.65
N VAL A 361 -31.94 -59.51 109.85
CA VAL A 361 -30.47 -59.49 110.07
C VAL A 361 -29.81 -58.65 108.91
N LYS A 362 -28.50 -58.33 108.77
CA LYS A 362 -27.25 -58.76 109.43
C LYS A 362 -26.12 -57.70 109.39
N ASP A 363 -25.32 -57.70 110.46
CA ASP A 363 -23.93 -57.26 110.71
C ASP A 363 -23.21 -56.19 109.85
N GLU A 364 -22.95 -55.10 110.56
CA GLU A 364 -21.79 -54.22 110.47
C GLU A 364 -20.50 -54.95 110.93
N ALA A 365 -19.63 -55.36 109.99
CA ALA A 365 -18.27 -55.81 110.33
C ALA A 365 -17.29 -55.70 109.15
N LEU A 366 -16.82 -54.48 108.81
CA LEU A 366 -15.53 -54.21 108.10
C LEU A 366 -15.20 -52.70 107.91
N ARG A 367 -15.53 -51.82 108.87
CA ARG A 367 -15.39 -50.35 108.70
C ARG A 367 -13.96 -49.76 108.83
N GLU A 368 -12.90 -50.58 108.88
CA GLU A 368 -11.51 -50.09 108.96
C GLU A 368 -10.67 -50.27 107.68
N GLU A 369 -11.14 -51.04 106.69
CA GLU A 369 -10.42 -51.22 105.40
C GLU A 369 -10.74 -50.09 104.39
N GLY A 370 -11.97 -49.56 104.42
CA GLY A 370 -12.47 -48.58 103.44
C GLY A 370 -11.76 -47.22 103.44
N ALA A 371 -11.34 -46.72 104.61
CA ALA A 371 -10.67 -45.42 104.71
C ALA A 371 -9.26 -45.40 104.08
N ARG A 372 -8.57 -46.55 104.11
CA ARG A 372 -7.24 -46.72 103.50
C ARG A 372 -7.33 -46.83 101.98
N GLN A 373 -8.33 -47.55 101.47
CA GLN A 373 -8.64 -47.68 100.04
C GLN A 373 -8.93 -46.31 99.40
N MET A 374 -9.76 -45.49 100.06
CA MET A 374 -10.10 -44.12 99.61
C MET A 374 -8.85 -43.24 99.47
N THR A 375 -7.95 -43.28 100.46
CA THR A 375 -6.72 -42.47 100.47
C THR A 375 -5.76 -42.84 99.33
N ILE A 376 -5.61 -44.14 99.03
CA ILE A 376 -4.77 -44.62 97.91
C ILE A 376 -5.38 -44.23 96.56
N ALA A 377 -6.72 -44.24 96.43
CA ALA A 377 -7.40 -43.81 95.22
C ALA A 377 -7.18 -42.32 94.91
N MET A 378 -7.22 -41.43 95.91
CA MET A 378 -6.87 -40.01 95.72
C MET A 378 -5.38 -39.81 95.39
N GLN A 379 -4.46 -40.54 96.03
CA GLN A 379 -3.03 -40.47 95.66
C GLN A 379 -2.79 -40.88 94.19
N LEU A 380 -3.52 -41.90 93.69
CA LEU A 380 -3.49 -42.30 92.28
C LEU A 380 -4.03 -41.23 91.31
N GLN A 381 -5.00 -40.41 91.70
CA GLN A 381 -5.45 -39.28 90.87
C GLN A 381 -4.36 -38.20 90.71
N VAL A 382 -3.60 -37.91 91.77
CA VAL A 382 -2.44 -37.00 91.68
C VAL A 382 -1.38 -37.58 90.73
N VAL A 383 -1.09 -38.88 90.80
CA VAL A 383 -0.17 -39.57 89.86
C VAL A 383 -0.67 -39.47 88.42
N SER A 384 -1.97 -39.70 88.18
CA SER A 384 -2.61 -39.54 86.87
C SER A 384 -2.49 -38.11 86.34
N GLY A 385 -2.55 -37.08 87.21
CA GLY A 385 -2.32 -35.68 86.84
C GLY A 385 -0.92 -35.43 86.24
N PHE A 386 0.13 -36.05 86.78
CA PHE A 386 1.49 -36.01 86.22
C PHE A 386 1.66 -36.86 84.93
N PHE A 387 0.87 -37.93 84.76
CA PHE A 387 0.89 -38.72 83.53
C PHE A 387 0.10 -38.10 82.38
N THR A 388 -0.97 -37.36 82.66
CA THR A 388 -1.82 -36.69 81.65
C THR A 388 -1.32 -35.29 81.27
N GLY A 389 -0.43 -34.70 82.07
CA GLY A 389 0.06 -33.33 81.88
C GLY A 389 -0.84 -32.26 82.52
N ARG A 390 -1.86 -32.65 83.29
CA ARG A 390 -2.73 -31.76 84.07
C ARG A 390 -1.99 -31.06 85.22
N LEU A 391 -0.98 -31.73 85.78
CA LEU A 391 -0.12 -31.20 86.85
C LEU A 391 1.34 -31.22 86.40
N SER A 392 2.11 -30.18 86.76
CA SER A 392 3.57 -30.14 86.60
C SER A 392 4.26 -29.89 87.94
N GLY A 393 5.46 -30.42 88.14
CA GLY A 393 6.11 -30.40 89.45
C GLY A 393 7.45 -31.13 89.51
N ARG A 394 8.06 -31.16 90.71
CA ARG A 394 9.35 -31.82 90.99
C ARG A 394 9.23 -32.70 92.25
N TRP A 395 10.09 -33.70 92.37
CA TRP A 395 10.19 -34.52 93.57
C TRP A 395 11.06 -33.83 94.62
N ASP A 396 10.59 -33.70 95.87
CA ASP A 396 11.41 -33.20 96.98
C ASP A 396 12.11 -34.37 97.72
N PRO A 397 13.46 -34.45 97.69
CA PRO A 397 14.20 -35.50 98.39
C PRO A 397 14.10 -35.44 99.92
N ARG A 398 13.83 -34.27 100.52
CA ARG A 398 13.82 -34.09 101.99
C ARG A 398 12.50 -34.54 102.61
N SER A 399 11.37 -34.14 102.03
CA SER A 399 10.04 -34.55 102.52
C SER A 399 9.53 -35.88 101.96
N GLN A 400 10.22 -36.47 100.95
CA GLN A 400 9.84 -37.73 100.28
C GLN A 400 8.45 -37.69 99.63
N ARG A 401 8.10 -36.52 99.05
CA ARG A 401 6.79 -36.23 98.45
C ARG A 401 6.93 -35.46 97.13
N PRO A 402 5.92 -35.49 96.25
CA PRO A 402 5.91 -34.65 95.05
C PRO A 402 5.45 -33.22 95.36
N HIS A 403 6.14 -32.23 94.80
CA HIS A 403 5.81 -30.81 94.89
C HIS A 403 5.29 -30.31 93.54
N VAL A 404 4.02 -29.89 93.50
CA VAL A 404 3.35 -29.35 92.30
C VAL A 404 3.71 -27.87 92.13
N ILE A 405 4.15 -27.51 90.92
CA ILE A 405 4.58 -26.15 90.53
C ILE A 405 3.48 -25.43 89.72
N THR A 406 2.73 -26.14 88.87
CA THR A 406 1.57 -25.59 88.16
C THR A 406 0.43 -26.60 88.03
N GLY A 407 -0.80 -26.09 88.12
CA GLY A 407 -2.05 -26.86 88.12
C GLY A 407 -2.76 -26.81 89.48
N GLU A 408 -4.08 -26.60 89.46
CA GLU A 408 -4.88 -26.53 90.69
C GLU A 408 -5.13 -27.93 91.30
N LEU A 409 -5.00 -28.00 92.61
CA LEU A 409 -5.28 -29.17 93.46
C LEU A 409 -6.55 -28.91 94.28
N SER A 410 -7.43 -29.90 94.36
CA SER A 410 -8.63 -29.83 95.21
C SER A 410 -8.26 -29.74 96.70
N LYS A 411 -9.25 -29.52 97.58
CA LYS A 411 -9.00 -29.62 99.04
C LYS A 411 -8.55 -31.03 99.42
N ASP A 412 -9.22 -32.04 98.88
CA ASP A 412 -8.99 -33.45 99.20
C ASP A 412 -7.66 -33.96 98.64
N ASP A 413 -7.22 -33.45 97.47
CA ASP A 413 -5.89 -33.71 96.90
C ASP A 413 -4.77 -33.25 97.84
N LYS A 414 -4.94 -32.08 98.49
CA LYS A 414 -3.95 -31.50 99.42
C LYS A 414 -3.88 -32.30 100.71
N GLU A 415 -5.01 -32.83 101.17
CA GLU A 415 -5.06 -33.70 102.34
C GLU A 415 -4.43 -35.08 102.05
N ALA A 416 -4.68 -35.67 100.89
CA ALA A 416 -4.01 -36.90 100.44
C ALA A 416 -2.48 -36.75 100.24
N LEU A 417 -2.00 -35.57 99.86
CA LEU A 417 -0.58 -35.20 99.82
C LEU A 417 0.05 -35.05 101.23
N SER A 418 -0.77 -34.83 102.26
CA SER A 418 -0.31 -34.69 103.65
C SER A 418 0.00 -36.05 104.32
N GLN A 419 -0.61 -37.14 103.83
CA GLN A 419 -0.47 -38.49 104.34
C GLN A 419 0.80 -39.22 103.83
N PRO A 420 1.24 -40.32 104.46
CA PRO A 420 2.34 -41.14 103.95
C PRO A 420 2.03 -41.77 102.60
N TRP A 421 3.03 -41.85 101.72
CA TRP A 421 2.91 -42.48 100.40
C TRP A 421 3.51 -43.91 100.42
N PRO A 422 2.85 -44.93 99.83
CA PRO A 422 3.45 -46.24 99.62
C PRO A 422 4.69 -46.15 98.70
N GLU A 423 5.74 -46.94 98.97
CA GLU A 423 7.01 -46.85 98.21
C GLU A 423 6.87 -47.08 96.70
N TRP A 424 5.98 -48.00 96.28
CA TRP A 424 5.70 -48.25 94.87
C TRP A 424 5.06 -47.04 94.15
N LEU A 425 4.33 -46.20 94.89
CA LEU A 425 3.74 -44.94 94.43
C LEU A 425 4.78 -43.81 94.38
N LYS A 426 5.74 -43.77 95.32
CA LYS A 426 6.87 -42.82 95.25
C LYS A 426 7.73 -43.04 94.01
N LEU A 427 8.04 -44.31 93.70
CA LEU A 427 8.89 -44.68 92.55
C LEU A 427 8.24 -44.30 91.20
N THR A 428 6.92 -44.45 91.09
CA THR A 428 6.17 -44.16 89.86
C THR A 428 6.03 -42.65 89.60
N VAL A 429 5.71 -41.83 90.61
CA VAL A 429 5.67 -40.36 90.45
C VAL A 429 7.04 -39.78 90.12
N ARG A 430 8.10 -40.29 90.75
CA ARG A 430 9.49 -39.84 90.50
C ARG A 430 9.91 -40.05 89.04
N ARG A 431 9.45 -41.13 88.40
CA ARG A 431 9.60 -41.36 86.94
C ARG A 431 8.70 -40.46 86.10
N ALA A 432 7.43 -40.28 86.49
CA ALA A 432 6.46 -39.46 85.75
C ALA A 432 6.91 -37.99 85.62
N ALA A 433 7.40 -37.40 86.72
CA ALA A 433 7.88 -36.01 86.77
C ALA A 433 9.14 -35.77 85.92
N GLN A 434 10.00 -36.78 85.74
CA GLN A 434 11.18 -36.69 84.86
C GLN A 434 10.81 -36.73 83.36
N MET A 435 9.65 -37.25 82.99
CA MET A 435 9.21 -37.38 81.59
C MET A 435 8.48 -36.14 81.03
N ALA A 436 8.62 -34.96 81.64
CA ALA A 436 8.03 -33.72 81.13
C ALA A 436 8.72 -33.21 79.84
N ALA A 437 10.06 -33.25 79.80
CA ALA A 437 10.84 -32.70 78.67
C ALA A 437 10.67 -33.49 77.36
N ALA A 438 10.39 -34.80 77.44
CA ALA A 438 10.30 -35.66 76.25
C ALA A 438 8.99 -35.48 75.45
N ARG A 439 7.91 -34.97 76.06
CA ARG A 439 6.57 -34.95 75.44
C ARG A 439 6.37 -33.79 74.48
N SER A 440 6.97 -32.63 74.77
CA SER A 440 6.92 -31.44 73.89
C SER A 440 7.53 -31.73 72.50
N ALA A 441 8.60 -32.54 72.45
CA ALA A 441 9.29 -32.89 71.21
C ALA A 441 8.48 -33.79 70.25
N ILE A 442 7.55 -34.61 70.76
CA ILE A 442 6.80 -35.59 69.95
C ILE A 442 5.59 -34.94 69.24
N ALA A 443 4.93 -33.97 69.88
CA ALA A 443 3.80 -33.21 69.31
C ALA A 443 4.16 -32.35 68.07
N GLY A 444 5.46 -32.13 67.82
CA GLY A 444 6.00 -31.45 66.62
C GLY A 444 6.34 -32.38 65.45
N LYS A 445 6.31 -33.71 65.63
CA LYS A 445 6.54 -34.70 64.56
C LYS A 445 5.23 -35.18 63.92
N VAL A 446 4.19 -35.44 64.72
CA VAL A 446 2.90 -35.98 64.22
C VAL A 446 2.20 -35.04 63.22
N ARG A 447 2.24 -33.71 63.47
CA ARG A 447 1.62 -32.70 62.58
C ARG A 447 2.21 -32.65 61.16
N ARG A 448 3.45 -33.13 60.95
CA ARG A 448 4.08 -33.19 59.62
C ARG A 448 3.74 -34.46 58.83
N ILE A 449 3.34 -35.54 59.50
CA ILE A 449 3.02 -36.84 58.86
C ILE A 449 1.60 -36.83 58.27
N VAL A 450 0.65 -36.14 58.90
CA VAL A 450 -0.73 -36.03 58.39
C VAL A 450 -0.83 -35.18 57.11
N ALA A 451 0.13 -34.27 56.88
CA ALA A 451 0.16 -33.42 55.69
C ALA A 451 0.62 -34.16 54.41
N SER A 452 1.48 -35.18 54.50
CA SER A 452 2.01 -35.89 53.33
C SER A 452 1.04 -36.92 52.74
N LEU A 453 0.14 -37.47 53.55
CA LEU A 453 -0.85 -38.48 53.13
C LEU A 453 -2.01 -37.91 52.29
N ARG A 454 -2.32 -36.60 52.40
CA ARG A 454 -3.37 -35.97 51.59
C ARG A 454 -2.93 -35.65 50.15
N ARG A 455 -1.62 -35.62 49.85
CA ARG A 455 -1.08 -35.27 48.52
C ARG A 455 -0.94 -36.47 47.57
N ARG A 456 -0.98 -37.71 48.08
CA ARG A 456 -0.86 -38.96 47.27
C ARG A 456 -2.19 -39.56 46.79
N ARG A 457 -3.32 -38.86 46.93
CA ARG A 457 -4.66 -39.36 46.55
C ARG A 457 -5.25 -38.69 45.29
N LYS A 458 -4.57 -37.72 44.65
CA LYS A 458 -5.15 -36.87 43.58
C LYS A 458 -4.56 -37.05 42.17
N GLU A 459 -3.59 -37.94 41.95
CA GLU A 459 -2.80 -38.00 40.69
C GLU A 459 -2.64 -39.43 40.13
N ALA A 460 -3.59 -40.35 40.37
CA ALA A 460 -3.40 -41.77 40.04
C ALA A 460 -4.63 -42.53 39.52
N ARG A 461 -5.50 -41.93 38.69
CA ARG A 461 -6.53 -42.65 37.90
C ARG A 461 -7.19 -41.83 36.77
N SER A 462 -6.39 -41.46 35.76
CA SER A 462 -6.91 -40.87 34.51
C SER A 462 -6.04 -41.19 33.29
N ALA A 463 -6.00 -42.47 32.89
CA ALA A 463 -5.66 -42.93 31.53
C ALA A 463 -5.97 -44.44 31.41
N SER A 464 -6.24 -44.92 30.19
CA SER A 464 -6.55 -46.31 29.82
C SER A 464 -7.85 -46.88 30.43
N ILE A 465 -9.05 -46.53 29.93
CA ILE A 465 -9.62 -46.80 28.59
C ILE A 465 -9.96 -48.28 28.38
N ALA A 466 -11.24 -48.51 28.10
CA ALA A 466 -11.85 -49.61 27.34
C ALA A 466 -11.01 -50.88 27.10
N ALA A 467 -11.00 -51.76 28.09
CA ALA A 467 -11.52 -53.10 27.85
C ALA A 467 -12.96 -53.08 28.40
N GLU A 468 -14.00 -53.08 27.56
CA GLU A 468 -14.49 -54.24 26.82
C GLU A 468 -15.03 -55.34 27.76
N ASN A 469 -16.24 -55.87 27.59
CA ASN A 469 -17.20 -55.63 26.50
C ASN A 469 -18.60 -56.21 26.79
N ARG A 470 -19.61 -55.59 26.17
CA ARG A 470 -20.88 -56.16 25.68
C ARG A 470 -21.92 -56.66 26.71
N ILE A 471 -23.19 -56.56 26.30
CA ILE A 471 -24.41 -57.07 26.97
C ILE A 471 -24.71 -56.31 28.29
N THR A 472 -25.69 -55.40 28.40
CA THR A 472 -26.85 -55.10 27.55
C THR A 472 -27.34 -53.65 27.74
N GLN A 473 -27.48 -52.96 26.62
CA GLN A 473 -28.61 -52.10 26.23
C GLN A 473 -29.06 -50.92 27.10
N ALA A 474 -28.89 -49.73 26.53
CA ALA A 474 -30.02 -48.82 26.39
C ALA A 474 -30.95 -49.34 25.28
N ALA A 475 -32.02 -50.02 25.66
CA ALA A 475 -33.20 -50.35 24.84
C ALA A 475 -34.36 -50.63 25.83
N ALA A 476 -35.59 -50.15 25.66
CA ALA A 476 -36.16 -49.41 24.54
C ALA A 476 -37.07 -48.27 25.02
N LYS A 477 -37.43 -47.37 24.09
CA LYS A 477 -38.62 -46.52 24.25
C LYS A 477 -39.90 -47.37 24.18
N GLU A 478 -40.94 -46.91 24.88
CA GLU A 478 -42.37 -47.01 24.52
C GLU A 478 -42.88 -48.31 23.84
N ALA A 479 -43.63 -49.14 24.59
CA ALA A 479 -44.96 -49.67 24.19
C ALA A 479 -45.58 -50.63 25.22
N SER A 480 -46.90 -50.85 25.10
CA SER A 480 -47.79 -51.74 25.88
C SER A 480 -47.91 -51.39 27.38
N ALA A 481 -48.98 -50.76 27.86
CA ALA A 481 -50.42 -51.00 27.71
C ALA A 481 -50.95 -52.22 28.47
N ALA A 482 -51.79 -51.91 29.47
CA ALA A 482 -52.97 -52.64 29.92
C ALA A 482 -52.81 -54.05 30.56
N ARG A 483 -53.56 -54.23 31.67
CA ARG A 483 -54.20 -55.50 32.13
C ARG A 483 -53.23 -56.57 32.70
N LEU A 484 -53.56 -57.35 33.73
CA LEU A 484 -54.74 -57.53 34.61
C LEU A 484 -54.20 -57.96 36.00
N ILE A 485 -54.78 -57.63 37.15
CA ILE A 485 -55.89 -58.37 37.79
C ILE A 485 -55.88 -59.89 37.53
N ALA A 486 -54.84 -60.55 38.03
CA ALA A 486 -54.83 -61.92 38.54
C ALA A 486 -53.49 -62.10 39.29
N MET A 487 -53.40 -62.46 40.58
CA MET A 487 -54.38 -63.09 41.45
C MET A 487 -54.53 -62.31 42.77
N ALA A 488 -55.76 -61.97 43.11
CA ALA A 488 -56.19 -62.11 44.51
C ALA A 488 -56.59 -63.58 44.73
N GLN A 489 -56.73 -63.98 46.00
CA GLN A 489 -57.37 -65.24 46.45
C GLN A 489 -56.52 -66.52 46.20
N GLU A 490 -56.54 -67.54 47.07
CA GLU A 490 -57.34 -67.73 48.30
C GLU A 490 -56.70 -68.74 49.28
N ASN A 491 -57.05 -68.61 50.56
CA ASN A 491 -57.53 -69.67 51.48
C ASN A 491 -57.47 -69.10 52.91
N GLU A 492 -58.58 -68.69 53.52
CA GLU A 492 -59.74 -69.47 54.03
C GLU A 492 -59.52 -70.10 55.42
N ALA A 493 -60.53 -69.89 56.28
CA ALA A 493 -60.80 -70.57 57.57
C ALA A 493 -59.73 -70.45 58.69
N ALA A 494 -60.06 -70.26 59.98
CA ALA A 494 -61.32 -70.03 60.70
C ALA A 494 -61.04 -69.05 61.87
N MET A 495 -61.95 -68.24 62.42
CA MET A 495 -63.29 -68.50 62.98
C MET A 495 -63.30 -69.38 64.25
N VAL A 496 -64.08 -68.94 65.25
CA VAL A 496 -64.38 -69.59 66.56
C VAL A 496 -63.21 -69.46 67.58
N GLU A 497 -63.37 -68.76 68.72
CA GLU A 497 -64.02 -69.22 69.97
C GLU A 497 -63.39 -70.52 70.55
N ALA A 498 -63.23 -70.75 71.85
CA ALA A 498 -63.63 -69.96 73.00
C ALA A 498 -62.62 -70.14 74.15
N ALA A 499 -62.70 -69.18 75.07
CA ALA A 499 -62.25 -69.24 76.45
C ALA A 499 -62.41 -70.61 77.15
N THR A 500 -61.51 -70.89 78.10
CA THR A 500 -61.82 -71.31 79.49
C THR A 500 -60.53 -71.60 80.26
N ALA A 501 -60.45 -71.45 81.59
CA ALA A 501 -61.25 -70.65 82.52
C ALA A 501 -60.59 -70.66 83.92
N ALA A 502 -60.79 -69.58 84.69
CA ALA A 502 -60.94 -69.54 86.17
C ALA A 502 -59.77 -70.10 87.03
N VAL A 503 -59.60 -69.82 88.33
CA VAL A 503 -60.51 -69.52 89.45
C VAL A 503 -59.75 -68.57 90.42
N SER A 504 -60.21 -67.33 90.65
CA SER A 504 -60.89 -66.85 91.89
C SER A 504 -59.96 -66.61 93.11
N ARG A 505 -60.11 -65.62 94.02
CA ARG A 505 -61.28 -65.00 94.69
C ARG A 505 -60.98 -63.51 95.03
N ILE A 506 -61.86 -62.51 94.80
CA ILE A 506 -63.05 -62.06 95.59
C ILE A 506 -62.64 -61.23 96.85
N SER A 507 -63.25 -60.09 97.25
CA SER A 507 -64.60 -59.53 96.96
C SER A 507 -64.67 -57.98 96.90
N ASN A 508 -65.70 -57.45 96.21
CA ASN A 508 -66.58 -56.28 96.53
C ASN A 508 -66.00 -54.98 97.13
N ALA A 509 -66.45 -53.76 96.80
CA ALA A 509 -67.26 -53.17 95.71
C ALA A 509 -66.93 -51.65 95.78
N ARG A 510 -66.71 -50.89 94.70
CA ARG A 510 -67.66 -50.45 93.67
C ARG A 510 -68.87 -49.63 94.16
N GLU A 511 -68.60 -48.58 94.94
CA GLU A 511 -69.06 -47.19 94.73
C GLU A 511 -67.86 -46.31 95.17
N GLU A 512 -67.20 -45.53 94.31
CA GLU A 512 -67.52 -44.12 93.99
C GLU A 512 -66.98 -43.71 92.59
N LEU A 513 -66.99 -44.62 91.60
CA LEU A 513 -66.63 -44.27 90.22
C LEU A 513 -67.81 -43.58 89.50
N LYS A 514 -68.11 -42.32 89.84
CA LYS A 514 -69.14 -41.54 89.13
C LYS A 514 -68.96 -40.01 89.03
N LEU A 515 -67.75 -39.50 89.31
CA LEU A 515 -67.40 -38.07 89.17
C LEU A 515 -66.02 -37.85 88.52
N ALA A 516 -65.67 -38.64 87.49
CA ALA A 516 -64.34 -38.59 86.86
C ALA A 516 -64.31 -38.63 85.31
N GLU A 517 -65.46 -38.53 84.63
CA GLU A 517 -65.56 -38.75 83.17
C GLU A 517 -65.99 -37.50 82.36
N GLY A 518 -66.04 -36.31 82.98
CA GLY A 518 -66.35 -35.05 82.27
C GLY A 518 -65.15 -34.20 81.85
N ALA A 519 -63.96 -34.45 82.39
CA ALA A 519 -62.81 -33.55 82.29
C ALA A 519 -61.66 -34.05 81.38
N ARG A 520 -61.81 -35.22 80.76
CA ARG A 520 -60.74 -35.87 79.97
C ARG A 520 -60.89 -35.68 78.46
N ASP A 521 -62.12 -35.58 77.97
CA ASP A 521 -62.38 -35.58 76.52
C ASP A 521 -62.23 -34.20 75.86
N VAL A 522 -62.39 -33.10 76.63
CA VAL A 522 -62.09 -31.75 76.13
C VAL A 522 -60.58 -31.54 76.00
N ALA A 523 -59.80 -31.94 77.03
CA ALA A 523 -58.34 -31.77 77.03
C ALA A 523 -57.63 -32.52 75.90
N LEU A 524 -58.15 -33.70 75.50
CA LEU A 524 -57.59 -34.49 74.39
C LEU A 524 -58.00 -33.98 73.00
N SER A 525 -59.08 -33.19 72.90
CA SER A 525 -59.46 -32.52 71.64
C SER A 525 -58.57 -31.30 71.39
N ASP A 526 -58.45 -30.43 72.39
CA ASP A 526 -57.70 -29.17 72.29
C ASP A 526 -56.19 -29.44 72.08
N GLU A 527 -55.63 -30.47 72.75
CA GLU A 527 -54.22 -30.86 72.57
C GLU A 527 -53.95 -31.48 71.19
N ALA A 528 -54.92 -32.19 70.61
CA ALA A 528 -54.80 -32.75 69.26
C ALA A 528 -54.93 -31.68 68.16
N GLU A 529 -55.76 -30.65 68.38
CA GLU A 529 -55.91 -29.53 67.45
C GLU A 529 -54.70 -28.59 67.49
N ALA A 530 -54.22 -28.23 68.68
CA ALA A 530 -52.99 -27.44 68.88
C ALA A 530 -51.70 -28.19 68.46
N LYS A 531 -51.74 -29.51 68.33
CA LYS A 531 -50.65 -30.30 67.74
C LYS A 531 -50.69 -30.27 66.21
N ARG A 532 -51.87 -30.35 65.59
CA ARG A 532 -52.02 -30.25 64.14
C ARG A 532 -51.70 -28.84 63.62
N SER A 533 -52.04 -27.78 64.35
CA SER A 533 -51.62 -26.41 64.01
C SER A 533 -50.10 -26.25 64.06
N ARG A 534 -49.45 -26.72 65.15
CA ARG A 534 -47.99 -26.77 65.28
C ARG A 534 -47.32 -27.51 64.13
N GLU A 535 -47.73 -28.74 63.85
CA GLU A 535 -47.11 -29.57 62.80
C GLU A 535 -47.26 -28.91 61.41
N LYS A 536 -48.36 -28.18 61.17
CA LYS A 536 -48.55 -27.37 59.96
C LYS A 536 -47.61 -26.15 59.93
N VAL A 537 -47.59 -25.32 60.97
CA VAL A 537 -46.73 -24.11 61.05
C VAL A 537 -45.25 -24.47 61.03
N GLU A 538 -44.84 -25.59 61.64
CA GLU A 538 -43.47 -26.10 61.63
C GLU A 538 -43.08 -26.69 60.25
N GLY A 539 -44.02 -27.34 59.55
CA GLY A 539 -43.88 -27.74 58.15
C GLY A 539 -43.73 -26.56 57.18
N GLU A 540 -44.55 -25.52 57.33
CA GLU A 540 -44.46 -24.30 56.51
C GLU A 540 -43.21 -23.47 56.85
N MET A 541 -42.81 -23.39 58.13
CA MET A 541 -41.53 -22.80 58.55
C MET A 541 -40.29 -23.56 58.04
N THR A 542 -40.36 -24.88 57.85
CA THR A 542 -39.23 -25.66 57.32
C THR A 542 -39.10 -25.50 55.81
N LEU A 543 -40.21 -25.51 55.06
CA LEU A 543 -40.23 -25.14 53.64
C LEU A 543 -39.65 -23.74 53.41
N LEU A 544 -40.10 -22.72 54.17
CA LEU A 544 -39.56 -21.36 54.08
C LEU A 544 -38.08 -21.25 54.49
N ARG A 545 -37.62 -22.10 55.42
CA ARG A 545 -36.21 -22.17 55.84
C ARG A 545 -35.29 -22.69 54.73
N ASP A 546 -35.81 -23.53 53.83
CA ASP A 546 -35.05 -24.10 52.71
C ASP A 546 -35.19 -23.25 51.42
N GLU A 547 -36.31 -22.55 51.20
CA GLU A 547 -36.49 -21.60 50.08
C GLU A 547 -35.66 -20.31 50.24
N LEU A 548 -35.57 -19.74 51.45
CA LEU A 548 -34.84 -18.48 51.71
C LEU A 548 -33.34 -18.53 51.32
N PRO A 549 -32.57 -19.60 51.62
CA PRO A 549 -31.21 -19.76 51.13
C PRO A 549 -31.11 -19.84 49.60
N ALA A 550 -32.04 -20.55 48.95
CA ALA A 550 -32.05 -20.71 47.49
C ALA A 550 -32.28 -19.36 46.77
N LEU A 551 -33.23 -18.56 47.26
CA LEU A 551 -33.50 -17.21 46.76
C LEU A 551 -32.32 -16.25 46.99
N ARG A 552 -31.59 -16.39 48.11
CA ARG A 552 -30.35 -15.61 48.35
C ARG A 552 -29.24 -15.95 47.37
N THR A 553 -29.09 -17.23 46.99
CA THR A 553 -28.16 -17.61 45.93
C THR A 553 -28.59 -17.06 44.57
N GLU A 554 -29.85 -17.19 44.18
CA GLU A 554 -30.30 -16.68 42.87
C GLU A 554 -30.26 -15.13 42.81
N ARG A 555 -30.55 -14.43 43.91
CA ARG A 555 -30.33 -12.97 44.04
C ARG A 555 -28.85 -12.59 43.86
N SER A 556 -27.92 -13.40 44.37
CA SER A 556 -26.48 -13.21 44.16
C SER A 556 -26.10 -13.42 42.69
N ASP A 557 -26.67 -14.43 42.02
CA ASP A 557 -26.39 -14.73 40.62
C ASP A 557 -26.99 -13.68 39.66
N ILE A 558 -28.18 -13.14 39.99
CA ILE A 558 -28.79 -12.01 39.28
C ILE A 558 -27.94 -10.75 39.48
N ALA A 559 -27.49 -10.45 40.71
CA ALA A 559 -26.61 -9.31 40.97
C ALA A 559 -25.27 -9.42 40.22
N ALA A 560 -24.68 -10.62 40.15
CA ALA A 560 -23.48 -10.88 39.35
C ALA A 560 -23.74 -10.69 37.84
N SER A 561 -24.93 -11.09 37.35
CA SER A 561 -25.35 -10.91 35.96
C SER A 561 -25.58 -9.44 35.57
N VAL A 562 -26.09 -8.63 36.50
CA VAL A 562 -26.25 -7.17 36.31
C VAL A 562 -24.88 -6.49 36.29
N GLU A 563 -23.96 -6.88 37.18
CA GLU A 563 -22.61 -6.31 37.24
C GLU A 563 -21.73 -6.71 36.04
N THR A 564 -21.93 -7.90 35.45
CA THR A 564 -21.29 -8.25 34.16
C THR A 564 -21.88 -7.46 33.01
N LEU A 565 -23.21 -7.32 32.90
CA LEU A 565 -23.85 -6.50 31.87
C LEU A 565 -23.39 -5.04 31.94
N ARG A 566 -23.27 -4.48 33.15
CA ARG A 566 -22.74 -3.13 33.39
C ARG A 566 -21.34 -2.95 32.81
N LYS A 567 -20.45 -3.92 32.99
CA LYS A 567 -19.08 -3.91 32.43
C LYS A 567 -19.06 -4.10 30.91
N GLU A 568 -19.91 -4.97 30.37
CA GLU A 568 -20.07 -5.13 28.92
C GLU A 568 -20.57 -3.82 28.27
N ARG A 569 -21.49 -3.10 28.93
CA ARG A 569 -21.97 -1.80 28.50
C ARG A 569 -20.89 -0.71 28.57
N GLU A 570 -20.11 -0.64 29.65
CA GLU A 570 -19.01 0.31 29.76
C GLU A 570 -17.90 0.06 28.71
N THR A 571 -17.60 -1.20 28.38
CA THR A 571 -16.68 -1.50 27.27
C THR A 571 -17.26 -1.10 25.93
N LEU A 572 -18.54 -1.39 25.67
CA LEU A 572 -19.23 -0.97 24.45
C LEU A 572 -19.31 0.56 24.28
N GLU A 573 -19.61 1.31 25.34
CA GLU A 573 -19.61 2.78 25.30
C GLU A 573 -18.22 3.37 25.01
N ASN A 574 -17.15 2.70 25.47
CA ASN A 574 -15.77 3.06 25.11
C ASN A 574 -15.46 2.73 23.64
N GLU A 575 -15.86 1.57 23.14
CA GLU A 575 -15.73 1.18 21.73
C GLU A 575 -16.49 2.16 20.80
N ILE A 576 -17.73 2.52 21.14
CA ILE A 576 -18.55 3.51 20.41
C ILE A 576 -17.90 4.91 20.45
N ARG A 577 -17.35 5.34 21.59
CA ARG A 577 -16.61 6.61 21.68
C ARG A 577 -15.36 6.59 20.78
N HIS A 578 -14.65 5.47 20.74
CA HIS A 578 -13.48 5.31 19.88
C HIS A 578 -13.87 5.36 18.39
N GLN A 579 -14.87 4.58 17.96
CA GLN A 579 -15.39 4.63 16.59
C GLN A 579 -15.86 6.04 16.20
N ARG A 580 -16.55 6.78 17.08
CA ARG A 580 -16.92 8.18 16.81
C ARG A 580 -15.72 9.11 16.62
N SER A 581 -14.56 8.79 17.19
CA SER A 581 -13.31 9.54 16.97
C SER A 581 -12.60 9.14 15.67
N GLU A 582 -12.64 7.86 15.29
CA GLU A 582 -12.11 7.37 14.01
C GLU A 582 -12.94 7.90 12.83
N GLY A 583 -14.27 7.88 12.92
CA GLY A 583 -15.17 8.41 11.88
C GLY A 583 -14.94 9.89 11.56
N LYS A 584 -14.56 10.71 12.55
CA LYS A 584 -14.17 12.11 12.31
C LYS A 584 -12.89 12.22 11.49
N ARG A 585 -11.89 11.39 11.76
CA ARG A 585 -10.63 11.36 11.00
C ARG A 585 -10.85 10.89 9.57
N LEU A 586 -11.74 9.90 9.37
CA LEU A 586 -12.14 9.45 8.03
C LEU A 586 -12.87 10.57 7.27
N GLU A 587 -13.76 11.32 7.91
CA GLU A 587 -14.43 12.46 7.28
C GLU A 587 -13.47 13.60 6.93
N GLU A 588 -12.47 13.88 7.77
CA GLU A 588 -11.37 14.80 7.47
C GLU A 588 -10.53 14.32 6.26
N GLY A 589 -10.20 13.02 6.22
CA GLY A 589 -9.52 12.37 5.09
C GLY A 589 -10.32 12.45 3.79
N ARG A 590 -11.63 12.19 3.83
CA ARG A 590 -12.50 12.31 2.65
C ARG A 590 -12.55 13.74 2.12
N ARG A 591 -12.71 14.73 3.00
CA ARG A 591 -12.68 16.16 2.62
C ARG A 591 -11.32 16.58 2.04
N GLN A 592 -10.23 15.99 2.50
CA GLN A 592 -8.92 16.21 1.90
C GLN A 592 -8.86 15.62 0.49
N LEU A 593 -9.26 14.35 0.32
CA LEU A 593 -9.27 13.69 -0.98
C LEU A 593 -10.22 14.38 -1.98
N GLU A 594 -11.38 14.88 -1.55
CA GLU A 594 -12.29 15.69 -2.38
C GLU A 594 -11.62 17.00 -2.86
N ARG A 595 -10.82 17.67 -2.00
CA ARG A 595 -10.03 18.85 -2.42
C ARG A 595 -8.96 18.47 -3.44
N ASP A 596 -8.23 17.39 -3.19
CA ASP A 596 -7.16 16.94 -4.08
C ASP A 596 -7.72 16.45 -5.43
N GLN A 597 -8.91 15.83 -5.46
CA GLN A 597 -9.66 15.52 -6.69
C GLN A 597 -9.98 16.77 -7.50
N ASN A 598 -10.49 17.81 -6.86
CA ASN A 598 -10.84 19.06 -7.55
C ASN A 598 -9.58 19.75 -8.10
N ILE A 599 -8.50 19.82 -7.32
CA ILE A 599 -7.20 20.36 -7.76
C ILE A 599 -6.67 19.59 -8.97
N HIS A 600 -6.72 18.25 -8.93
CA HIS A 600 -6.29 17.42 -10.07
C HIS A 600 -7.20 17.61 -11.30
N ALA A 601 -8.52 17.67 -11.13
CA ALA A 601 -9.46 17.88 -12.23
C ALA A 601 -9.27 19.26 -12.88
N GLU A 602 -9.07 20.31 -12.08
CA GLU A 602 -8.75 21.67 -12.55
C GLU A 602 -7.41 21.71 -13.31
N ALA A 603 -6.38 21.03 -12.79
CA ALA A 603 -5.07 20.94 -13.44
C ALA A 603 -5.13 20.16 -14.77
N THR A 604 -5.84 19.03 -14.83
CA THR A 604 -6.05 18.29 -16.09
C THR A 604 -6.81 19.14 -17.11
N ALA A 605 -7.93 19.77 -16.69
CA ALA A 605 -8.68 20.65 -17.58
C ALA A 605 -7.86 21.86 -18.06
N ARG A 606 -6.94 22.39 -17.24
CA ARG A 606 -5.98 23.43 -17.61
C ARG A 606 -4.98 22.94 -18.66
N ALA A 607 -4.40 21.75 -18.46
CA ALA A 607 -3.47 21.14 -19.41
C ALA A 607 -4.13 20.83 -20.76
N ASP A 608 -5.36 20.32 -20.77
CA ASP A 608 -6.09 20.01 -22.01
C ASP A 608 -6.50 21.26 -22.77
N ARG A 609 -6.99 22.31 -22.08
CA ARG A 609 -7.21 23.64 -22.70
C ARG A 609 -5.92 24.19 -23.32
N SER A 610 -4.80 24.05 -22.62
CA SER A 610 -3.49 24.52 -23.06
C SER A 610 -2.99 23.79 -24.30
N ARG A 611 -3.12 22.46 -24.35
CA ARG A 611 -2.80 21.65 -25.53
C ARG A 611 -3.68 22.03 -26.72
N GLN A 612 -5.00 22.07 -26.53
CA GLN A 612 -5.95 22.38 -27.61
C GLN A 612 -5.71 23.79 -28.20
N LEU A 613 -5.38 24.76 -27.35
CA LEU A 613 -5.08 26.13 -27.77
C LEU A 613 -3.82 26.20 -28.65
N VAL A 614 -2.78 25.45 -28.30
CA VAL A 614 -1.52 25.42 -29.06
C VAL A 614 -1.65 24.60 -30.35
N GLU A 615 -2.44 23.51 -30.34
CA GLU A 615 -2.81 22.81 -31.58
C GLU A 615 -3.60 23.71 -32.54
N ASP A 616 -4.54 24.50 -32.02
CA ASP A 616 -5.32 25.46 -32.83
C ASP A 616 -4.46 26.62 -33.34
N LEU A 617 -3.43 27.03 -32.58
CA LEU A 617 -2.45 28.05 -32.98
C LEU A 617 -1.61 27.56 -34.17
N PHE A 618 -0.97 26.39 -34.05
CA PHE A 618 -0.15 25.81 -35.13
C PHE A 618 -0.95 25.35 -36.35
N ALA A 619 -2.28 25.25 -36.23
CA ALA A 619 -3.19 24.99 -37.34
C ALA A 619 -3.80 26.28 -37.96
N ASP A 620 -3.26 27.46 -37.63
CA ASP A 620 -3.73 28.80 -38.06
C ASP A 620 -5.23 29.06 -37.79
N LYS A 621 -5.84 28.35 -36.83
CA LYS A 621 -7.25 28.53 -36.46
C LYS A 621 -7.47 29.67 -35.47
N VAL A 622 -6.43 30.05 -34.73
CA VAL A 622 -6.46 31.17 -33.76
C VAL A 622 -5.17 31.98 -33.84
N ALA A 623 -5.28 33.27 -33.56
CA ALA A 623 -4.15 34.15 -33.27
C ALA A 623 -4.16 34.53 -31.79
N LEU A 624 -2.98 34.64 -31.17
CA LEU A 624 -2.84 34.92 -29.74
C LEU A 624 -2.21 36.30 -29.52
N GLU A 625 -2.83 37.11 -28.66
CA GLU A 625 -2.30 38.39 -28.24
C GLU A 625 -2.27 38.51 -26.71
N LEU A 626 -1.12 38.94 -26.17
CA LEU A 626 -0.92 39.14 -24.73
C LEU A 626 -1.66 40.41 -24.28
N ASP A 627 -2.63 40.26 -23.38
CA ASP A 627 -3.50 41.32 -22.89
C ASP A 627 -3.50 41.32 -21.34
N GLY A 628 -2.34 41.70 -20.80
CA GLY A 628 -2.05 41.79 -19.36
C GLY A 628 -1.98 40.42 -18.67
N ASP A 629 -2.88 40.21 -17.71
CA ASP A 629 -3.05 38.95 -16.98
C ASP A 629 -3.94 37.93 -17.72
N ALA A 630 -4.33 38.25 -18.96
CA ALA A 630 -5.09 37.37 -19.83
C ALA A 630 -4.45 37.24 -21.23
N LEU A 631 -4.84 36.20 -21.94
CA LEU A 631 -4.50 35.96 -23.33
C LEU A 631 -5.77 36.19 -24.17
N ARG A 632 -5.71 37.10 -25.14
CA ARG A 632 -6.76 37.26 -26.15
C ARG A 632 -6.53 36.25 -27.27
N ILE A 633 -7.60 35.61 -27.70
CA ILE A 633 -7.63 34.56 -28.71
C ILE A 633 -8.55 35.05 -29.82
N ASP A 634 -7.96 35.53 -30.91
CA ASP A 634 -8.70 36.01 -32.08
C ASP A 634 -8.84 34.89 -33.11
N PRO A 635 -9.87 34.90 -33.98
CA PRO A 635 -9.98 33.95 -35.09
C PRO A 635 -8.78 34.03 -36.03
N GLY A 636 -8.17 32.88 -36.30
CA GLY A 636 -7.10 32.73 -37.28
C GLY A 636 -7.64 32.52 -38.70
N PRO A 637 -6.81 32.68 -39.75
CA PRO A 637 -7.24 32.62 -41.14
C PRO A 637 -7.80 31.25 -41.57
N ALA A 638 -7.47 30.15 -40.87
CA ALA A 638 -8.05 28.83 -41.13
C ALA A 638 -9.44 28.64 -40.48
N ALA A 639 -9.86 29.50 -39.55
CA ALA A 639 -11.15 29.44 -38.87
C ALA A 639 -11.77 30.83 -38.61
N PRO A 640 -12.03 31.65 -39.64
CA PRO A 640 -12.45 33.06 -39.50
C PRO A 640 -13.85 33.28 -38.90
N GLN A 641 -14.62 32.22 -38.66
CA GLN A 641 -15.97 32.27 -38.06
C GLN A 641 -15.96 32.04 -36.54
N ARG A 642 -14.79 31.93 -35.90
CA ARG A 642 -14.68 31.71 -34.45
C ARG A 642 -14.77 33.06 -33.72
N ASP A 643 -15.61 33.14 -32.69
CA ASP A 643 -15.71 34.37 -31.89
C ASP A 643 -14.40 34.63 -31.11
N PRO A 644 -13.95 35.90 -31.00
CA PRO A 644 -12.83 36.26 -30.15
C PRO A 644 -13.09 35.91 -28.68
N ALA A 645 -12.13 35.24 -28.05
CA ALA A 645 -12.20 34.82 -26.66
C ALA A 645 -11.08 35.44 -25.82
N ARG A 646 -11.26 35.49 -24.50
CA ARG A 646 -10.24 35.93 -23.54
C ARG A 646 -10.15 34.94 -22.40
N ILE A 647 -8.96 34.40 -22.16
CA ILE A 647 -8.69 33.38 -21.12
C ILE A 647 -7.66 33.95 -20.14
N ALA A 648 -7.88 33.79 -18.84
CA ALA A 648 -6.92 34.25 -17.83
C ALA A 648 -5.64 33.40 -17.90
N ARG A 649 -4.46 34.02 -17.65
CA ARG A 649 -3.18 33.31 -17.72
C ARG A 649 -3.04 32.22 -16.64
N THR A 650 -3.83 32.29 -15.57
CA THR A 650 -3.98 31.24 -14.54
C THR A 650 -4.65 29.98 -15.06
N ASP A 651 -5.49 30.10 -16.09
CA ASP A 651 -6.35 29.03 -16.61
C ASP A 651 -5.68 28.26 -17.76
N LEU A 652 -4.39 28.52 -17.98
CA LEU A 652 -3.48 27.94 -18.96
C LEU A 652 -2.16 27.53 -18.28
N GLU A 653 -1.43 26.61 -18.90
CA GLU A 653 -0.10 26.19 -18.44
C GLU A 653 0.97 27.26 -18.74
N PRO A 654 1.99 27.44 -17.88
CA PRO A 654 3.01 28.49 -18.06
C PRO A 654 3.76 28.43 -19.40
N TRP A 655 4.00 27.22 -19.92
CA TRP A 655 4.72 27.01 -21.18
C TRP A 655 3.97 27.54 -22.42
N VAL A 656 2.63 27.67 -22.36
CA VAL A 656 1.82 28.23 -23.45
C VAL A 656 2.27 29.67 -23.77
N MET A 657 2.65 30.44 -22.76
CA MET A 657 3.11 31.83 -22.93
C MET A 657 4.44 31.89 -23.69
N SER A 658 5.34 30.94 -23.44
CA SER A 658 6.62 30.82 -24.16
C SER A 658 6.37 30.48 -25.64
N ILE A 659 5.50 29.51 -25.91
CA ILE A 659 5.15 29.14 -27.29
C ILE A 659 4.44 30.28 -28.02
N ALA A 660 3.53 30.99 -27.36
CA ALA A 660 2.84 32.14 -27.96
C ALA A 660 3.83 33.27 -28.32
N ASP A 661 4.81 33.56 -27.46
CA ASP A 661 5.83 34.59 -27.72
C ASP A 661 6.85 34.17 -28.79
N GLN A 662 7.26 32.89 -28.79
CA GLN A 662 8.10 32.31 -29.85
C GLN A 662 7.38 32.32 -31.21
N HIS A 663 6.11 31.91 -31.24
CA HIS A 663 5.30 31.92 -32.46
C HIS A 663 5.03 33.34 -32.95
N ARG A 664 4.72 34.28 -32.05
CA ARG A 664 4.63 35.72 -32.40
C ARG A 664 5.96 36.25 -32.93
N SER A 665 7.09 35.87 -32.34
CA SER A 665 8.42 36.28 -32.79
C SER A 665 8.75 35.71 -34.18
N LEU A 666 8.36 34.47 -34.47
CA LEU A 666 8.44 33.86 -35.80
C LEU A 666 7.54 34.59 -36.80
N LEU A 667 6.26 34.85 -36.46
CA LEU A 667 5.33 35.60 -37.30
C LEU A 667 5.78 37.04 -37.53
N LEU A 668 6.39 37.70 -36.55
CA LEU A 668 6.97 39.04 -36.71
C LEU A 668 8.25 39.00 -37.54
N ALA A 669 9.07 37.96 -37.45
CA ALA A 669 10.22 37.79 -38.34
C ALA A 669 9.77 37.62 -39.79
N LEU A 670 8.75 36.78 -40.05
CA LEU A 670 8.18 36.53 -41.38
C LEU A 670 7.41 37.75 -41.92
N GLY A 671 6.52 38.33 -41.12
CA GLY A 671 5.71 39.49 -41.51
C GLY A 671 6.55 40.76 -41.73
N ARG A 672 7.57 41.02 -40.89
CA ARG A 672 8.50 42.14 -41.15
C ARG A 672 9.36 41.90 -42.38
N THR A 673 9.62 40.66 -42.79
CA THR A 673 10.26 40.42 -44.09
C THR A 673 9.34 40.78 -45.25
N GLU A 674 8.06 40.41 -45.20
CA GLU A 674 7.09 40.77 -46.24
C GLU A 674 6.82 42.29 -46.31
N GLU A 675 6.60 42.95 -45.17
CA GLU A 675 6.39 44.41 -45.12
C GLU A 675 7.62 45.20 -45.58
N VAL A 676 8.83 44.80 -45.16
CA VAL A 676 10.08 45.44 -45.62
C VAL A 676 10.31 45.17 -47.09
N GLU A 677 10.03 43.96 -47.58
CA GLU A 677 10.15 43.66 -49.01
C GLU A 677 9.13 44.44 -49.86
N GLU A 678 7.88 44.60 -49.39
CA GLU A 678 6.86 45.39 -50.09
C GLU A 678 7.14 46.89 -50.02
N TRP A 679 7.63 47.41 -48.88
CA TRP A 679 8.08 48.80 -48.75
C TRP A 679 9.30 49.09 -49.63
N LEU A 680 10.27 48.18 -49.70
CA LEU A 680 11.42 48.28 -50.60
C LEU A 680 10.95 48.22 -52.07
N LYS A 681 10.04 47.32 -52.43
CA LYS A 681 9.43 47.24 -53.78
C LYS A 681 8.72 48.55 -54.15
N LYS A 682 7.87 49.11 -53.28
CA LYS A 682 7.16 50.38 -53.52
C LYS A 682 8.11 51.57 -53.61
N THR A 683 9.09 51.66 -52.70
CA THR A 683 10.06 52.75 -52.68
C THR A 683 10.96 52.71 -53.92
N ARG A 684 11.43 51.52 -54.32
CA ARG A 684 12.23 51.32 -55.54
C ARG A 684 11.43 51.58 -56.81
N ALA A 685 10.20 51.10 -56.92
CA ALA A 685 9.33 51.43 -58.06
C ALA A 685 9.11 52.95 -58.20
N SER A 686 8.96 53.67 -57.08
CA SER A 686 8.90 55.13 -57.05
C SER A 686 10.22 55.82 -57.44
N LEU A 687 11.38 55.19 -57.18
CA LEU A 687 12.70 55.69 -57.59
C LEU A 687 12.98 55.39 -59.06
N GLU A 688 12.67 54.20 -59.57
CA GLU A 688 12.75 53.86 -61.00
C GLU A 688 11.84 54.76 -61.84
N ALA A 689 10.64 55.07 -61.36
CA ALA A 689 9.72 55.99 -62.03
C ALA A 689 10.20 57.46 -62.02
N ARG A 690 11.04 57.85 -61.04
CA ARG A 690 11.64 59.20 -60.96
C ARG A 690 12.98 59.32 -61.69
N TYR A 691 13.73 58.22 -61.79
CA TYR A 691 15.07 58.16 -62.36
C TYR A 691 15.19 56.93 -63.28
N PRO A 692 14.46 56.90 -64.41
CA PRO A 692 14.40 55.74 -65.30
C PRO A 692 15.78 55.34 -65.87
N GLU A 693 16.70 56.31 -66.01
CA GLU A 693 18.08 56.08 -66.41
C GLU A 693 18.92 55.29 -65.38
N ARG A 694 18.46 55.19 -64.12
CA ARG A 694 19.11 54.41 -63.05
C ARG A 694 18.34 53.12 -62.69
N ALA A 695 17.29 52.78 -63.42
CA ALA A 695 16.47 51.60 -63.10
C ALA A 695 17.26 50.28 -63.15
N GLU A 696 18.26 50.14 -64.03
CA GLU A 696 19.12 48.95 -64.09
C GLU A 696 20.08 48.85 -62.88
N GLU A 697 20.47 49.99 -62.31
CA GLU A 697 21.31 50.09 -61.10
C GLU A 697 20.47 49.72 -59.86
N LEU A 698 19.28 50.32 -59.71
CA LEU A 698 18.35 50.05 -58.61
C LEU A 698 17.89 48.58 -58.53
N ARG A 699 17.75 47.90 -59.67
CA ARG A 699 17.41 46.46 -59.73
C ARG A 699 18.58 45.56 -59.32
N LYS A 700 19.82 45.98 -59.57
CA LYS A 700 21.02 45.28 -59.06
C LYS A 700 21.12 45.42 -57.55
N ASP A 701 20.92 46.63 -57.02
CA ASP A 701 20.95 46.87 -55.57
C ASP A 701 19.84 46.08 -54.86
N GLN A 702 18.65 45.97 -55.46
CA GLN A 702 17.59 45.10 -54.96
C GLN A 702 18.03 43.62 -54.91
N ALA A 703 18.66 43.10 -55.99
CA ALA A 703 19.10 41.72 -56.06
C ALA A 703 20.31 41.39 -55.16
N GLU A 704 21.09 42.40 -54.71
CA GLU A 704 22.09 42.29 -53.65
C GLU A 704 21.45 42.27 -52.27
N GLU A 705 20.54 43.21 -51.97
CA GLU A 705 19.84 43.26 -50.68
C GLU A 705 18.99 42.03 -50.40
N THR A 706 18.25 41.50 -51.38
CA THR A 706 17.46 40.28 -51.20
C THR A 706 18.35 39.08 -50.86
N LYS A 707 19.55 38.97 -51.44
CA LYS A 707 20.52 37.92 -51.05
C LYS A 707 21.05 38.11 -49.63
N GLU A 708 21.33 39.34 -49.21
CA GLU A 708 21.85 39.62 -47.88
C GLU A 708 20.76 39.48 -46.80
N LEU A 709 19.49 39.71 -47.13
CA LEU A 709 18.33 39.37 -46.30
C LEU A 709 18.15 37.85 -46.15
N ASP A 710 18.11 37.09 -47.26
CA ASP A 710 18.10 35.61 -47.24
C ASP A 710 19.24 35.08 -46.36
N ARG A 711 20.45 35.60 -46.54
CA ARG A 711 21.65 35.21 -45.78
C ARG A 711 21.57 35.52 -44.28
N ARG A 712 20.77 36.51 -43.87
CA ARG A 712 20.56 36.88 -42.46
C ARG A 712 19.40 36.13 -41.82
N LEU A 713 18.37 35.77 -42.58
CA LEU A 713 17.24 34.98 -42.12
C LEU A 713 17.62 33.50 -41.95
N PHE A 714 18.39 32.95 -42.90
CA PHE A 714 18.89 31.57 -42.86
C PHE A 714 20.29 31.48 -42.22
N ARG A 715 20.52 32.23 -41.13
CA ARG A 715 21.80 32.27 -40.44
C ARG A 715 22.06 30.94 -39.73
N GLN A 716 23.02 30.15 -40.19
CA GLN A 716 23.67 29.17 -39.31
C GLN A 716 24.25 29.90 -38.10
N PRO A 717 24.22 29.31 -36.88
CA PRO A 717 24.76 29.97 -35.69
C PRO A 717 26.18 30.43 -35.94
N SER A 718 26.41 31.74 -35.82
CA SER A 718 27.72 32.33 -36.04
C SER A 718 28.70 31.74 -35.04
N GLY A 719 29.78 31.13 -35.54
CA GLY A 719 30.83 30.58 -34.70
C GLY A 719 31.28 31.61 -33.66
N VAL A 720 31.40 31.14 -32.42
CA VAL A 720 31.82 31.97 -31.28
C VAL A 720 33.16 32.63 -31.63
N ASP A 721 33.16 33.96 -31.69
CA ASP A 721 34.38 34.73 -31.85
C ASP A 721 35.34 34.39 -30.72
N GLY A 722 36.62 34.18 -31.05
CA GLY A 722 37.62 33.74 -30.09
C GLY A 722 37.77 34.76 -28.97
N VAL A 723 37.43 34.37 -27.75
CA VAL A 723 37.90 35.04 -26.54
C VAL A 723 39.42 34.89 -26.52
N GLY A 724 40.12 36.01 -26.69
CA GLY A 724 41.56 36.10 -26.49
C GLY A 724 41.87 36.37 -25.02
N MET A 725 42.77 35.55 -24.47
CA MET A 725 43.19 35.44 -23.05
C MET A 725 42.21 34.68 -22.15
#